data_AF-A0A6M4H853-F1
#
_entry.id   AF-A0A6M4H853-F1
#
_cell.length_a   1.000
_cell.length_b   1.000
_cell.length_c   1.000
_cell.angle_alpha   90.00
_cell.angle_beta   90.00
_cell.angle_gamma   90.00
#
_symmetry.space_group_name_H-M   'P 1'
#
loop_
_entity.id
_entity.type
_entity.pdbx_description
1 polymer ?
#
loop_
_entity_poly.entity_id
_entity_poly.type
_entity_poly.pdbx_seq_one_letter_code
_entity_poly.pdbx_strand_id
1 'polypeptide(L)'
;MPARRVLPLESLRMTDVASVGGKNSSLGELISQLSAAGVRVPGGFATTADAFTEFVAHNKIQGTIEAALAGLDVNDVEALARAGAKIRAAVEGASFPPALEKEISDEYARISAGAPNASFAVRSSATAEDLPDASFAGQQETYLNISGIANVLDAVKRVFASLYNDRAIAYRVHKGFEHAEVAISAGVQRMVRSDLGAAGVLFTMDTESGFRDVVFITASYGLGEMVVQGAVNPDEFYVAKQCLANGKPAIVRRAIGNKAIKLIFANESSAGKSVAEVEVAPADRDRFSISDAEAEELARYAVAIEKHYGRPMDIEWGRDGTDGLLYILQARPETVKSQETKKDTLTRYRIGKRGEVLSEGRAIGSKIGQGKVRVIKNVSEIARVKDGDILVTDMTDPNWEPVMKRASAIVTNRGGRTCFSGDTRVLTNAGFMTFRELHERGHEGLSVPSLNRATLRIEWKPVLAVMKRVAGMIRVGISQTGRAQGNDLKLTPNHKMLSLANGELADREIQDMLENQECVLLAQQLPQLSASTRKEHSLAYLLGGLMTDGHVHLTRTHGEVTFIQKPEVAKLDFIARMNEALEANYGKAFKEHAKKVSSGFIRGKQVVGSANAYRCYSKSIATAVREEQETIVTTLLKSDADVACHFLAGVIDGDGSFQKGRVNVYVSGGDLLEAVIVACMRIGIVPQVSTNRSIYNVQIVEKLDLLRRYTSRVPCRDERKVGSRFFNTRQLLPGTVNSDLNNRVRKNLLIDAQGLSAHLPAVSDARLKDRLEHLLASDLRQARVAMEETLAQDDVYNITVGDHHNYIVFTERYTPVLVNNCHAAIIARELGVPAVVGCEDATEKLAEGVDVTVSCAEGDTGYIYAGKLDFEVVEVRLDKMPKIPVKIAMNVGNPQLAFDFAQLPNDGVGLARLEFIISNQIGIHPKACLEFATLPADLKSQVERQSRGYANPVEFYVEKIAEGVSTIATAFWPKKVIVRLSDFKSNEYRNLIGGARYEPHEENPMLGFRGASRYIAKSFRDCFELECRAMRKVRDEMGLTNVEIMIPFVRTLKEAEQVHAILKDNGLERGKNGLKVVMMCEIPSNAILADEFLKHFDGFSIGSNDMTQLTLALDRDSGLVMESFDERDAAVKRMLHLAIQACRKANKYVGICGQGPSDYPDLAEWLMEEGIESMSLNPDTVVETWLHLARAAAPKETADR
;
A
#
# COMPACT_ATOMS: atom_id res chain seq x y z
N MET A 1 9.39 -4.02 59.90
CA MET A 1 8.90 -2.69 59.46
C MET A 1 7.60 -2.90 58.70
N PRO A 2 6.58 -2.04 58.81
CA PRO A 2 5.41 -2.17 57.94
C PRO A 2 5.87 -2.11 56.48
N ALA A 3 5.33 -2.98 55.62
CA ALA A 3 5.64 -2.98 54.19
C ALA A 3 5.27 -1.59 53.61
N ARG A 4 6.19 -0.97 52.87
CA ARG A 4 5.94 0.31 52.19
C ARG A 4 4.92 0.08 51.07
N ARG A 5 3.88 0.91 51.01
CA ARG A 5 2.80 0.78 50.02
C ARG A 5 3.14 1.49 48.72
N VAL A 6 3.96 2.53 48.82
CA VAL A 6 4.46 3.32 47.70
C VAL A 6 5.98 3.29 47.69
N LEU A 7 6.57 3.06 46.53
CA LEU A 7 8.01 2.98 46.33
C LEU A 7 8.46 3.95 45.21
N PRO A 8 9.53 4.74 45.43
CA PRO A 8 10.16 5.53 44.36
C PRO A 8 10.65 4.62 43.23
N LEU A 9 10.45 5.01 41.97
CA LEU A 9 10.87 4.18 40.82
C LEU A 9 12.40 3.92 40.85
N GLU A 10 13.20 4.87 41.34
CA GLU A 10 14.66 4.74 41.43
C GLU A 10 15.11 3.58 42.36
N SER A 11 14.23 3.17 43.29
CA SER A 11 14.50 2.12 44.26
C SER A 11 14.15 0.71 43.78
N LEU A 12 13.41 0.59 42.67
CA LEU A 12 12.93 -0.69 42.14
C LEU A 12 13.97 -1.40 41.27
N ARG A 13 13.86 -2.72 41.17
CA ARG A 13 14.69 -3.61 40.33
C ARG A 13 13.81 -4.64 39.62
N MET A 14 14.37 -5.36 38.64
CA MET A 14 13.70 -6.51 38.02
C MET A 14 13.33 -7.64 39.00
N THR A 15 13.91 -7.67 40.21
CA THR A 15 13.52 -8.62 41.26
C THR A 15 12.16 -8.30 41.91
N ASP A 16 11.64 -7.09 41.69
CA ASP A 16 10.44 -6.59 42.38
C ASP A 16 9.14 -6.81 41.60
N VAL A 17 9.17 -7.60 40.52
CA VAL A 17 8.01 -7.87 39.63
C VAL A 17 6.78 -8.35 40.40
N ALA A 18 6.96 -9.21 41.42
CA ALA A 18 5.86 -9.67 42.25
C ALA A 18 5.22 -8.55 43.09
N SER A 19 5.98 -7.50 43.44
CA SER A 19 5.54 -6.40 44.28
C SER A 19 4.95 -5.24 43.49
N VAL A 20 5.44 -4.93 42.28
CA VAL A 20 5.05 -3.72 41.52
C VAL A 20 4.69 -4.01 40.06
N GLY A 21 4.63 -5.28 39.67
CA GLY A 21 4.40 -5.69 38.29
C GLY A 21 5.60 -5.46 37.37
N GLY A 22 5.49 -5.97 36.16
CA GLY A 22 6.56 -6.01 35.16
C GLY A 22 7.08 -4.65 34.72
N LYS A 23 6.14 -3.78 34.32
CA LYS A 23 6.45 -2.44 33.77
C LYS A 23 7.17 -1.56 34.78
N ASN A 24 6.68 -1.47 36.00
CA ASN A 24 7.30 -0.62 37.03
C ASN A 24 8.66 -1.17 37.47
N SER A 25 8.83 -2.49 37.51
CA SER A 25 10.13 -3.12 37.78
C SER A 25 11.15 -2.81 36.69
N SER A 26 10.74 -2.94 35.42
CA SER A 26 11.58 -2.58 34.26
C SER A 26 11.95 -1.09 34.28
N LEU A 27 11.01 -0.19 34.58
CA LEU A 27 11.30 1.24 34.72
C LEU A 27 12.36 1.52 35.79
N GLY A 28 12.24 0.92 36.97
CA GLY A 28 13.25 1.07 38.02
C GLY A 28 14.61 0.49 37.67
N GLU A 29 14.62 -0.65 36.97
CA GLU A 29 15.85 -1.25 36.44
C GLU A 29 16.56 -0.29 35.47
N LEU A 30 15.83 0.30 34.52
CA LEU A 30 16.38 1.27 33.58
C LEU A 30 16.95 2.50 34.31
N ILE A 31 16.18 3.09 35.24
CA ILE A 31 16.59 4.29 35.99
C ILE A 31 17.86 4.01 36.79
N SER A 32 17.92 2.88 37.48
CA SER A 32 18.99 2.58 38.44
C SER A 32 20.28 2.06 37.80
N GLN A 33 20.18 1.26 36.73
CA GLN A 33 21.34 0.60 36.11
C GLN A 33 21.86 1.34 34.87
N LEU A 34 21.00 2.03 34.12
CA LEU A 34 21.35 2.58 32.80
C LEU A 34 21.53 4.09 32.77
N SER A 35 21.29 4.80 33.88
CA SER A 35 21.61 6.22 34.00
C SER A 35 23.11 6.50 33.77
N ALA A 36 24.00 5.61 34.25
CA ALA A 36 25.44 5.68 34.00
C ALA A 36 25.82 5.43 32.52
N ALA A 37 24.96 4.72 31.77
CA ALA A 37 25.09 4.52 30.32
C ALA A 37 24.47 5.68 29.51
N GLY A 38 24.00 6.73 30.17
CA GLY A 38 23.40 7.92 29.56
C GLY A 38 21.90 7.78 29.26
N VAL A 39 21.28 6.63 29.53
CA VAL A 39 19.85 6.42 29.27
C VAL A 39 19.04 7.26 30.25
N ARG A 40 18.22 8.18 29.72
CA ARG A 40 17.33 9.03 30.53
C ARG A 40 15.95 8.41 30.61
N VAL A 41 15.47 8.20 31.84
CA VAL A 41 14.11 7.73 32.11
C VAL A 41 13.46 8.72 33.09
N PRO A 42 12.22 9.17 32.84
CA PRO A 42 11.53 10.05 33.77
C PRO A 42 11.30 9.36 35.12
N GLY A 43 11.59 10.07 36.20
CA GLY A 43 11.35 9.60 37.57
C GLY A 43 9.86 9.53 37.93
N GLY A 44 9.57 9.01 39.12
CA GLY A 44 8.21 8.79 39.59
C GLY A 44 8.13 7.85 40.79
N PHE A 45 6.95 7.27 41.02
CA PHE A 45 6.74 6.23 42.03
C PHE A 45 5.76 5.18 41.56
N ALA A 46 5.72 4.03 42.24
CA ALA A 46 4.74 2.98 42.02
C ALA A 46 4.03 2.60 43.32
N THR A 47 2.74 2.29 43.24
CA THR A 47 2.05 1.57 44.32
C THR A 47 2.44 0.09 44.29
N THR A 48 2.32 -0.62 45.41
CA THR A 48 2.60 -2.05 45.46
C THR A 48 1.33 -2.89 45.25
N ALA A 49 1.49 -4.16 44.89
CA ALA A 49 0.41 -5.15 44.85
C ALA A 49 -0.28 -5.29 46.23
N ASP A 50 0.49 -5.17 47.31
CA ASP A 50 -0.05 -5.13 48.68
C ASP A 50 -0.93 -3.91 48.91
N ALA A 51 -0.58 -2.74 48.35
CA ALA A 51 -1.40 -1.53 48.43
C ALA A 51 -2.76 -1.71 47.76
N PHE A 52 -2.81 -2.38 46.60
CA PHE A 52 -4.07 -2.75 45.96
C PHE A 52 -4.89 -3.74 46.79
N THR A 53 -4.23 -4.76 47.34
CA THR A 53 -4.87 -5.76 48.22
C THR A 53 -5.46 -5.11 49.47
N GLU A 54 -4.73 -4.19 50.11
CA GLU A 54 -5.20 -3.41 51.25
C GLU A 54 -6.37 -2.49 50.88
N PHE A 55 -6.34 -1.86 49.70
CA PHE A 55 -7.45 -1.05 49.19
C PHE A 55 -8.73 -1.86 49.03
N VAL A 56 -8.65 -3.06 48.43
CA VAL A 56 -9.79 -3.99 48.26
C VAL A 56 -10.33 -4.45 49.61
N ALA A 57 -9.44 -4.80 50.55
CA ALA A 57 -9.81 -5.26 51.89
C ALA A 57 -10.47 -4.16 52.73
N HIS A 58 -9.91 -2.94 52.73
CA HIS A 58 -10.43 -1.78 53.47
C HIS A 58 -11.88 -1.45 53.10
N ASN A 59 -12.19 -1.54 51.81
CA ASN A 59 -13.51 -1.21 51.27
C ASN A 59 -14.46 -2.42 51.19
N LYS A 60 -14.01 -3.62 51.62
CA LYS A 60 -14.78 -4.88 51.57
C LYS A 60 -15.29 -5.21 50.16
N ILE A 61 -14.51 -4.90 49.13
CA ILE A 61 -14.89 -5.10 47.71
C ILE A 61 -14.80 -6.57 47.30
N GLN A 62 -13.97 -7.36 48.00
CA GLN A 62 -13.69 -8.77 47.69
C GLN A 62 -14.96 -9.60 47.46
N GLY A 63 -15.95 -9.51 48.35
CA GLY A 63 -17.21 -10.25 48.21
C GLY A 63 -18.04 -9.83 47.00
N THR A 64 -17.93 -8.56 46.56
CA THR A 64 -18.59 -8.08 45.33
C THR A 64 -17.92 -8.66 44.08
N ILE A 65 -16.59 -8.76 44.07
CA ILE A 65 -15.82 -9.37 42.98
C ILE A 65 -16.18 -10.85 42.86
N GLU A 66 -16.08 -11.60 43.96
CA GLU A 66 -16.39 -13.03 43.98
C GLU A 66 -17.83 -13.31 43.54
N ALA A 67 -18.81 -12.57 44.07
CA ALA A 67 -20.21 -12.75 43.68
C ALA A 67 -20.50 -12.36 42.22
N ALA A 68 -19.75 -11.42 41.64
CA ALA A 68 -19.93 -11.03 40.24
C ALA A 68 -19.27 -12.00 39.25
N LEU A 69 -18.21 -12.69 39.66
CA LEU A 69 -17.46 -13.63 38.83
C LEU A 69 -17.88 -15.09 39.04
N ALA A 70 -18.54 -15.42 40.15
CA ALA A 70 -19.01 -16.78 40.45
C ALA A 70 -20.02 -17.26 39.39
N GLY A 71 -19.65 -18.31 38.65
CA GLY A 71 -20.50 -18.90 37.62
C GLY A 71 -20.68 -18.05 36.36
N LEU A 72 -19.85 -17.01 36.18
CA LEU A 72 -19.87 -16.17 34.98
C LEU A 72 -19.36 -16.96 33.75
N ASP A 73 -20.21 -17.11 32.73
CA ASP A 73 -19.77 -17.58 31.42
C ASP A 73 -19.17 -16.41 30.63
N VAL A 74 -17.86 -16.45 30.41
CA VAL A 74 -17.14 -15.39 29.68
C VAL A 74 -17.47 -15.34 28.19
N ASN A 75 -18.16 -16.34 27.64
CA ASN A 75 -18.67 -16.32 26.27
C ASN A 75 -20.00 -15.56 26.16
N ASP A 76 -20.70 -15.32 27.28
CA ASP A 76 -21.85 -14.40 27.33
C ASP A 76 -21.34 -12.96 27.49
N VAL A 77 -21.21 -12.28 26.35
CA VAL A 77 -20.68 -10.91 26.26
C VAL A 77 -21.49 -9.93 27.11
N GLU A 78 -22.81 -10.11 27.22
CA GLU A 78 -23.63 -9.20 28.02
C GLU A 78 -23.48 -9.45 29.51
N ALA A 79 -23.42 -10.72 29.94
CA ALA A 79 -23.17 -11.05 31.34
C ALA A 79 -21.79 -10.58 31.78
N LEU A 80 -20.77 -10.77 30.94
CA LEU A 80 -19.41 -10.29 31.17
C LEU A 80 -19.36 -8.76 31.33
N ALA A 81 -19.99 -8.02 30.42
CA ALA A 81 -20.03 -6.56 30.49
C ALA A 81 -20.74 -6.06 31.76
N ARG A 82 -21.85 -6.69 32.15
CA ARG A 82 -22.56 -6.34 33.41
C ARG A 82 -21.71 -6.63 34.65
N ALA A 83 -21.05 -7.79 34.70
CA ALA A 83 -20.18 -8.17 35.81
C ALA A 83 -18.98 -7.22 35.92
N GLY A 84 -18.29 -6.96 34.80
CA GLY A 84 -17.17 -6.02 34.73
C GLY A 84 -17.57 -4.61 35.18
N ALA A 85 -18.67 -4.06 34.65
CA ALA A 85 -19.16 -2.74 35.02
C ALA A 85 -19.50 -2.64 36.53
N LYS A 86 -20.11 -3.68 37.10
CA LYS A 86 -20.44 -3.74 38.54
C LYS A 86 -19.18 -3.69 39.41
N ILE A 87 -18.15 -4.45 39.05
CA ILE A 87 -16.89 -4.47 39.79
C ILE A 87 -16.17 -3.12 39.68
N ARG A 88 -16.06 -2.57 38.46
CA ARG A 88 -15.41 -1.27 38.23
C ARG A 88 -16.09 -0.14 39.02
N ALA A 89 -17.42 -0.08 39.01
CA ALA A 89 -18.17 0.89 39.80
C ALA A 89 -17.89 0.79 41.31
N ALA A 90 -17.74 -0.43 41.83
CA ALA A 90 -17.40 -0.65 43.24
C ALA A 90 -15.97 -0.18 43.58
N VAL A 91 -15.01 -0.37 42.67
CA VAL A 91 -13.61 0.07 42.83
C VAL A 91 -13.49 1.60 42.70
N GLU A 92 -14.16 2.21 41.72
CA GLU A 92 -14.11 3.67 41.50
C GLU A 92 -14.79 4.47 42.62
N GLY A 93 -15.86 3.93 43.19
CA GLY A 93 -16.62 4.50 44.30
C GLY A 93 -15.98 4.31 45.69
N ALA A 94 -14.88 3.56 45.78
CA ALA A 94 -14.20 3.27 47.04
C ALA A 94 -13.21 4.36 47.48
N SER A 95 -12.94 4.40 48.79
CA SER A 95 -12.04 5.37 49.42
C SER A 95 -10.66 4.76 49.66
N PHE A 96 -9.60 5.55 49.51
CA PHE A 96 -8.26 5.07 49.85
C PHE A 96 -8.11 4.85 51.36
N PRO A 97 -7.39 3.80 51.80
CA PRO A 97 -6.90 3.71 53.16
C PRO A 97 -6.08 4.97 53.52
N PRO A 98 -6.26 5.59 54.71
CA PRO A 98 -5.58 6.84 55.06
C PRO A 98 -4.05 6.78 54.96
N ALA A 99 -3.46 5.61 55.26
CA ALA A 99 -2.02 5.40 55.13
C ALA A 99 -1.57 5.42 53.65
N LEU A 100 -2.32 4.77 52.76
CA LEU A 100 -2.02 4.73 51.32
C LEU A 100 -2.18 6.13 50.69
N GLU A 101 -3.26 6.83 51.01
CA GLU A 101 -3.48 8.20 50.51
C GLU A 101 -2.36 9.16 50.94
N LYS A 102 -1.92 9.05 52.20
CA LYS A 102 -0.80 9.83 52.72
C LYS A 102 0.52 9.48 52.02
N GLU A 103 0.84 8.21 51.84
CA GLU A 103 2.06 7.78 51.15
C GLU A 103 2.08 8.26 49.68
N ILE A 104 0.97 8.16 48.96
CA ILE A 104 0.84 8.70 47.58
C ILE A 104 1.02 10.22 47.57
N SER A 105 0.41 10.92 48.53
CA SER A 105 0.47 12.39 48.62
C SER A 105 1.87 12.91 48.97
N ASP A 106 2.54 12.26 49.92
CA ASP A 106 3.91 12.58 50.33
C ASP A 106 4.87 12.40 49.15
N GLU A 107 4.71 11.32 48.39
CA GLU A 107 5.57 11.00 47.26
C GLU A 107 5.27 11.88 46.02
N TYR A 108 3.99 12.20 45.77
CA TYR A 108 3.59 13.22 44.79
C TYR A 108 4.23 14.59 45.11
N ALA A 109 4.21 15.00 46.37
CA ALA A 109 4.84 16.25 46.81
C ALA A 109 6.36 16.23 46.58
N ARG A 110 7.02 15.08 46.83
CA ARG A 110 8.45 14.88 46.57
C ARG A 110 8.78 15.05 45.09
N ILE A 111 8.07 14.37 44.20
CA ILE A 111 8.37 14.40 42.76
C ILE A 111 7.92 15.70 42.07
N SER A 112 6.96 16.43 42.67
CA SER A 112 6.50 17.74 42.19
C SER A 112 7.32 18.90 42.74
N ALA A 113 8.28 18.64 43.64
CA ALA A 113 9.11 19.67 44.27
C ALA A 113 9.88 20.47 43.20
N GLY A 114 9.66 21.78 43.14
CA GLY A 114 10.27 22.68 42.15
C GLY A 114 9.53 22.77 40.80
N ALA A 115 8.45 22.01 40.59
CA ALA A 115 7.66 22.02 39.37
C ALA A 115 6.15 21.92 39.68
N PRO A 116 5.50 23.00 40.18
CA PRO A 116 4.12 22.96 40.65
C PRO A 116 3.08 22.64 39.56
N ASN A 117 3.45 22.80 38.28
CA ASN A 117 2.61 22.47 37.12
C ASN A 117 3.03 21.15 36.45
N ALA A 118 3.78 20.29 37.13
CA ALA A 118 4.14 18.98 36.60
C ALA A 118 2.88 18.14 36.32
N SER A 119 2.89 17.42 35.21
CA SER A 119 1.88 16.40 34.91
C SER A 119 2.50 15.02 34.88
N PHE A 120 1.67 14.01 35.09
CA PHE A 120 2.08 12.63 35.29
C PHE A 120 1.29 11.67 34.39
N ALA A 121 1.96 10.62 33.93
CA ALA A 121 1.33 9.43 33.37
C ALA A 121 1.04 8.47 34.52
N VAL A 122 -0.19 8.00 34.63
CA VAL A 122 -0.60 6.96 35.58
C VAL A 122 -0.87 5.69 34.78
N ARG A 123 0.03 4.71 34.91
CA ARG A 123 0.05 3.48 34.12
C ARG A 123 -0.23 2.26 34.97
N SER A 124 -0.93 1.31 34.38
CA SER A 124 -1.15 -0.03 34.91
C SER A 124 0.11 -0.91 34.73
N SER A 125 0.45 -1.66 35.78
CA SER A 125 1.54 -2.64 35.82
C SER A 125 1.06 -3.86 36.60
N ALA A 126 0.63 -4.92 35.92
CA ALA A 126 0.09 -6.11 36.58
C ALA A 126 1.20 -7.12 36.93
N THR A 127 0.99 -7.91 38.00
CA THR A 127 1.98 -8.92 38.45
C THR A 127 2.11 -10.12 37.51
N ALA A 128 1.09 -10.37 36.69
CA ALA A 128 1.03 -11.47 35.72
C ALA A 128 1.31 -11.03 34.27
N GLU A 129 1.71 -9.78 34.04
CA GLU A 129 1.86 -9.18 32.70
C GLU A 129 3.06 -9.74 31.89
N ASP A 130 4.04 -10.35 32.57
CA ASP A 130 5.31 -10.80 31.98
C ASP A 130 5.42 -12.34 31.81
N LEU A 131 4.34 -13.09 31.99
CA LEU A 131 4.40 -14.54 31.76
C LEU A 131 4.64 -14.81 30.25
N PRO A 132 5.53 -15.75 29.87
CA PRO A 132 5.93 -15.99 28.47
C PRO A 132 4.77 -16.25 27.50
N ASP A 133 3.67 -16.80 28.02
CA ASP A 133 2.46 -17.14 27.27
C ASP A 133 1.32 -16.13 27.48
N ALA A 134 1.56 -15.00 28.17
CA ALA A 134 0.54 -14.03 28.51
C ALA A 134 0.88 -12.58 28.15
N SER A 135 0.37 -12.08 27.01
CA SER A 135 0.42 -10.64 26.70
C SER A 135 -0.90 -9.97 27.10
N PHE A 136 -0.85 -9.09 28.10
CA PHE A 136 -1.98 -8.20 28.48
C PHE A 136 -1.96 -6.88 27.67
N ALA A 137 -1.17 -6.82 26.58
CA ALA A 137 -0.97 -5.62 25.79
C ALA A 137 -2.31 -5.04 25.29
N GLY A 138 -2.53 -3.75 25.57
CA GLY A 138 -3.75 -3.01 25.17
C GLY A 138 -5.03 -3.35 25.96
N GLN A 139 -4.96 -4.12 27.05
CA GLN A 139 -6.14 -4.49 27.84
C GLN A 139 -6.38 -3.63 29.10
N GLN A 140 -5.35 -2.93 29.58
CA GLN A 140 -5.38 -2.13 30.82
C GLN A 140 -5.19 -0.64 30.51
N GLU A 141 -5.68 0.22 31.39
CA GLU A 141 -5.78 1.66 31.12
C GLU A 141 -4.48 2.41 31.46
N THR A 142 -4.21 3.45 30.68
CA THR A 142 -3.16 4.45 30.91
C THR A 142 -3.78 5.83 30.83
N TYR A 143 -3.44 6.69 31.79
CA TYR A 143 -3.93 8.05 31.87
C TYR A 143 -2.78 9.03 31.73
N LEU A 144 -2.83 9.89 30.71
CA LEU A 144 -1.76 10.85 30.39
C LEU A 144 -2.13 12.26 30.84
N ASN A 145 -1.12 13.13 31.01
CA ASN A 145 -1.30 14.54 31.36
C ASN A 145 -2.18 14.79 32.62
N ILE A 146 -1.97 13.99 33.66
CA ILE A 146 -2.69 14.15 34.93
C ILE A 146 -1.94 15.13 35.82
N SER A 147 -2.60 16.21 36.25
CA SER A 147 -2.00 17.24 37.10
C SER A 147 -2.84 17.46 38.36
N GLY A 148 -2.18 17.66 39.49
CA GLY A 148 -2.81 17.81 40.80
C GLY A 148 -3.08 16.49 41.52
N ILE A 149 -2.82 16.46 42.83
CA ILE A 149 -2.93 15.26 43.67
C ILE A 149 -4.32 14.59 43.60
N ALA A 150 -5.40 15.39 43.58
CA ALA A 150 -6.76 14.85 43.50
C ALA A 150 -6.99 14.05 42.20
N ASN A 151 -6.46 14.54 41.07
CA ASN A 151 -6.58 13.86 39.79
C ASN A 151 -5.67 12.62 39.71
N VAL A 152 -4.48 12.68 40.33
CA VAL A 152 -3.58 11.50 40.44
C VAL A 152 -4.24 10.39 41.25
N LEU A 153 -4.84 10.71 42.39
CA LEU A 153 -5.59 9.75 43.21
C LEU A 153 -6.76 9.14 42.42
N ASP A 154 -7.51 9.95 41.67
CA ASP A 154 -8.58 9.44 40.80
C ASP A 154 -8.06 8.49 39.72
N ALA A 155 -6.97 8.87 39.03
CA ALA A 155 -6.35 8.05 38.00
C ALA A 155 -5.80 6.73 38.56
N VAL A 156 -5.21 6.72 39.77
CA VAL A 156 -4.76 5.49 40.43
C VAL A 156 -5.95 4.56 40.72
N LYS A 157 -7.10 5.07 41.17
CA LYS A 157 -8.31 4.25 41.36
C LYS A 157 -8.82 3.66 40.05
N ARG A 158 -8.81 4.44 38.97
CA ARG A 158 -9.21 3.95 37.65
C ARG A 158 -8.28 2.87 37.13
N VAL A 159 -6.96 3.01 37.34
CA VAL A 159 -6.00 1.94 37.06
C VAL A 159 -6.34 0.67 37.85
N PHE A 160 -6.65 0.78 39.14
CA PHE A 160 -7.11 -0.36 39.95
C PHE A 160 -8.41 -0.98 39.40
N ALA A 161 -9.34 -0.17 38.92
CA ALA A 161 -10.59 -0.64 38.30
C ALA A 161 -10.32 -1.35 36.95
N SER A 162 -9.34 -0.89 36.18
CA SER A 162 -9.02 -1.43 34.85
C SER A 162 -8.58 -2.91 34.87
N LEU A 163 -8.13 -3.40 36.03
CA LEU A 163 -7.88 -4.83 36.24
C LEU A 163 -9.14 -5.66 35.95
N TYR A 164 -10.34 -5.08 36.12
CA TYR A 164 -11.64 -5.72 35.89
C TYR A 164 -12.34 -5.21 34.62
N ASN A 165 -11.58 -4.75 33.63
CA ASN A 165 -12.10 -4.56 32.27
C ASN A 165 -12.58 -5.89 31.68
N ASP A 166 -13.61 -5.84 30.83
CA ASP A 166 -14.28 -7.03 30.31
C ASP A 166 -13.28 -7.96 29.60
N ARG A 167 -12.37 -7.38 28.81
CA ARG A 167 -11.27 -8.09 28.13
C ARG A 167 -10.31 -8.75 29.11
N ALA A 168 -9.93 -8.06 30.21
CA ALA A 168 -9.02 -8.58 31.21
C ALA A 168 -9.63 -9.73 32.03
N ILE A 169 -10.94 -9.67 32.31
CA ILE A 169 -11.68 -10.76 32.95
C ILE A 169 -11.71 -11.99 32.05
N ALA A 170 -12.17 -11.85 30.80
CA ALA A 170 -12.24 -12.95 29.83
C ALA A 170 -10.87 -13.61 29.61
N TYR A 171 -9.82 -12.78 29.52
CA TYR A 171 -8.46 -13.25 29.33
C TYR A 171 -7.98 -14.16 30.47
N ARG A 172 -8.18 -13.74 31.73
CA ARG A 172 -7.78 -14.55 32.90
C ARG A 172 -8.53 -15.88 32.96
N VAL A 173 -9.83 -15.87 32.67
CA VAL A 173 -10.63 -17.11 32.64
C VAL A 173 -10.14 -18.06 31.56
N HIS A 174 -9.86 -17.57 30.34
CA HIS A 174 -9.33 -18.41 29.25
C HIS A 174 -7.95 -19.00 29.55
N LYS A 175 -7.12 -18.29 30.32
CA LYS A 175 -5.80 -18.78 30.75
C LYS A 175 -5.84 -19.63 32.03
N GLY A 176 -7.00 -19.75 32.67
CA GLY A 176 -7.17 -20.52 33.90
C GLY A 176 -6.54 -19.85 35.14
N PHE A 177 -6.39 -18.52 35.14
CA PHE A 177 -5.91 -17.79 36.32
C PHE A 177 -7.03 -17.58 37.33
N GLU A 178 -6.77 -17.89 38.59
CA GLU A 178 -7.62 -17.53 39.73
C GLU A 178 -7.71 -15.99 39.82
N HIS A 179 -8.93 -15.44 39.82
CA HIS A 179 -9.14 -13.99 39.86
C HIS A 179 -8.59 -13.32 41.12
N ALA A 180 -8.47 -14.06 42.22
CA ALA A 180 -7.95 -13.57 43.49
C ALA A 180 -6.41 -13.45 43.52
N GLU A 181 -5.69 -14.09 42.59
CA GLU A 181 -4.21 -14.16 42.62
C GLU A 181 -3.53 -13.06 41.79
N VAL A 182 -4.29 -12.32 40.98
CA VAL A 182 -3.73 -11.27 40.11
C VAL A 182 -3.94 -9.90 40.75
N ALA A 183 -2.83 -9.24 41.11
CA ALA A 183 -2.81 -7.88 41.62
C ALA A 183 -2.29 -6.89 40.56
N ILE A 184 -2.55 -5.61 40.79
CA ILE A 184 -2.11 -4.53 39.92
C ILE A 184 -1.41 -3.43 40.72
N SER A 185 -0.35 -2.89 40.13
CA SER A 185 0.38 -1.72 40.59
C SER A 185 0.06 -0.54 39.66
N ALA A 186 -0.02 0.66 40.24
CA ALA A 186 -0.15 1.90 39.50
C ALA A 186 1.21 2.63 39.53
N GLY A 187 1.83 2.77 38.36
CA GLY A 187 3.03 3.57 38.17
C GLY A 187 2.68 5.02 37.84
N VAL A 188 3.10 5.97 38.68
CA VAL A 188 2.96 7.41 38.48
C VAL A 188 4.30 7.95 38.02
N GLN A 189 4.44 8.18 36.71
CA GLN A 189 5.67 8.65 36.09
C GLN A 189 5.52 10.09 35.60
N ARG A 190 6.55 10.93 35.75
CA ARG A 190 6.53 12.29 35.22
C ARG A 190 6.35 12.29 33.70
N MET A 191 5.46 13.14 33.19
CA MET A 191 5.25 13.31 31.75
C MET A 191 6.45 14.00 31.10
N VAL A 192 6.87 13.44 29.96
CA VAL A 192 7.74 14.09 29.00
C VAL A 192 6.87 14.95 28.08
N ARG A 193 7.27 16.20 27.80
CA ARG A 193 6.52 17.14 26.95
C ARG A 193 6.67 16.84 25.46
N SER A 194 6.49 15.58 25.06
CA SER A 194 6.54 15.20 23.65
C SER A 194 5.30 15.66 22.87
N ASP A 195 4.25 16.16 23.56
CA ASP A 195 3.16 16.93 22.96
C ASP A 195 3.67 18.13 22.13
N LEU A 196 4.77 18.73 22.58
CA LEU A 196 5.48 19.82 21.89
C LEU A 196 6.65 19.32 21.02
N GLY A 197 6.95 18.03 21.06
CA GLY A 197 8.10 17.40 20.43
C GLY A 197 7.68 16.23 19.53
N ALA A 198 8.36 15.10 19.72
CA ALA A 198 8.12 13.87 18.97
C ALA A 198 8.24 12.66 19.90
N ALA A 199 7.61 11.56 19.56
CA ALA A 199 7.68 10.31 20.29
C ALA A 199 7.49 9.13 19.32
N GLY A 200 7.77 7.92 19.80
CA GLY A 200 7.54 6.73 19.01
C GLY A 200 8.04 5.47 19.72
N VAL A 201 8.21 4.43 18.92
CA VAL A 201 8.65 3.10 19.35
C VAL A 201 9.92 2.74 18.60
N LEU A 202 10.83 2.04 19.24
CA LEU A 202 11.98 1.44 18.58
C LEU A 202 12.17 -0.01 19.01
N PHE A 203 12.73 -0.80 18.10
CA PHE A 203 13.06 -2.19 18.29
C PHE A 203 14.55 -2.39 18.07
N THR A 204 15.20 -3.20 18.91
CA THR A 204 16.63 -3.49 18.77
C THR A 204 16.94 -4.53 17.69
N MET A 205 15.98 -4.80 16.80
CA MET A 205 16.10 -5.66 15.65
C MET A 205 15.03 -5.27 14.62
N ASP A 206 15.18 -5.71 13.38
CA ASP A 206 14.10 -5.63 12.40
C ASP A 206 12.98 -6.62 12.76
N THR A 207 11.75 -6.11 12.87
CA THR A 207 10.58 -6.88 13.33
C THR A 207 9.92 -7.68 12.20
N GLU A 208 10.21 -7.35 10.93
CA GLU A 208 9.70 -8.08 9.77
C GLU A 208 10.52 -9.36 9.52
N SER A 209 11.82 -9.20 9.31
CA SER A 209 12.74 -10.30 9.00
C SER A 209 13.19 -11.04 10.26
N GLY A 210 13.45 -10.32 11.34
CA GLY A 210 14.16 -10.84 12.50
C GLY A 210 15.67 -10.50 12.53
N PHE A 211 16.16 -9.68 11.60
CA PHE A 211 17.58 -9.32 11.49
C PHE A 211 18.05 -8.45 12.66
N ARG A 212 19.11 -8.91 13.35
CA ARG A 212 19.52 -8.38 14.67
C ARG A 212 20.55 -7.26 14.63
N ASP A 213 21.22 -7.01 13.50
CA ASP A 213 22.34 -6.05 13.45
C ASP A 213 21.88 -4.61 13.14
N VAL A 214 20.58 -4.33 13.26
CA VAL A 214 19.98 -3.01 13.12
C VAL A 214 19.10 -2.66 14.32
N VAL A 215 18.91 -1.36 14.55
CA VAL A 215 17.85 -0.81 15.39
C VAL A 215 16.82 -0.18 14.46
N PHE A 216 15.55 -0.58 14.58
CA PHE A 216 14.43 0.00 13.85
C PHE A 216 13.74 1.03 14.73
N ILE A 217 13.61 2.28 14.27
CA ILE A 217 13.02 3.38 15.03
C ILE A 217 11.87 3.98 14.24
N THR A 218 10.73 4.12 14.91
CA THR A 218 9.57 4.86 14.42
C THR A 218 9.42 6.17 15.18
N ALA A 219 9.02 7.25 14.48
CA ALA A 219 8.87 8.57 15.08
C ALA A 219 7.69 9.35 14.48
N SER A 220 6.89 10.00 15.33
CA SER A 220 5.88 10.97 14.92
C SER A 220 5.80 12.14 15.90
N TYR A 221 5.13 13.22 15.52
CA TYR A 221 4.90 14.36 16.41
C TYR A 221 3.88 14.03 17.51
N GLY A 222 4.03 14.68 18.67
CA GLY A 222 3.11 14.54 19.79
C GLY A 222 3.42 13.38 20.74
N LEU A 223 2.44 12.98 21.53
CA LEU A 223 2.55 11.84 22.44
C LEU A 223 2.60 10.51 21.67
N GLY A 224 3.40 9.56 22.16
CA GLY A 224 3.71 8.29 21.46
C GLY A 224 2.53 7.32 21.30
N GLU A 225 1.42 7.57 22.01
CA GLU A 225 0.21 6.72 22.00
C GLU A 225 -0.30 6.44 20.57
N MET A 226 -0.29 7.45 19.69
CA MET A 226 -0.77 7.31 18.31
C MET A 226 0.08 6.35 17.47
N VAL A 227 1.38 6.26 17.77
CA VAL A 227 2.31 5.34 17.10
C VAL A 227 2.10 3.92 17.64
N VAL A 228 2.01 3.76 18.95
CA VAL A 228 1.79 2.46 19.62
C VAL A 228 0.48 1.81 19.17
N GLN A 229 -0.57 2.60 18.94
CA GLN A 229 -1.88 2.12 18.48
C GLN A 229 -1.97 1.89 16.96
N GLY A 230 -0.95 2.28 16.18
CA GLY A 230 -0.98 2.24 14.72
C GLY A 230 -1.97 3.23 14.08
N ALA A 231 -2.36 4.28 14.81
CA ALA A 231 -3.32 5.29 14.35
C ALA A 231 -2.69 6.34 13.43
N VAL A 232 -1.36 6.45 13.43
CA VAL A 232 -0.59 7.34 12.55
C VAL A 232 0.45 6.54 11.78
N ASN A 233 0.78 6.96 10.55
CA ASN A 233 1.92 6.44 9.81
C ASN A 233 3.18 7.25 10.17
N PRO A 234 4.10 6.70 11.00
CA PRO A 234 5.27 7.42 11.50
C PRO A 234 6.40 7.48 10.47
N ASP A 235 7.39 8.32 10.72
CA ASP A 235 8.70 8.21 10.07
C ASP A 235 9.39 6.92 10.54
N GLU A 236 10.23 6.36 9.66
CA GLU A 236 10.99 5.15 9.92
C GLU A 236 12.48 5.38 9.70
N PHE A 237 13.30 4.85 10.61
CA PHE A 237 14.75 4.89 10.56
C PHE A 237 15.32 3.50 10.88
N TYR A 238 16.29 3.07 10.08
CA TYR A 238 17.10 1.88 10.39
C TYR A 238 18.53 2.33 10.69
N VAL A 239 19.05 1.93 11.84
CA VAL A 239 20.39 2.28 12.31
C VAL A 239 21.25 1.03 12.44
N ALA A 240 22.35 0.96 11.71
CA ALA A 240 23.29 -0.15 11.73
C ALA A 240 24.11 -0.16 13.03
N LYS A 241 24.01 -1.25 13.81
CA LYS A 241 24.69 -1.35 15.11
C LYS A 241 26.21 -1.31 14.97
N GLN A 242 26.76 -1.91 13.91
CA GLN A 242 28.21 -1.91 13.68
C GLN A 242 28.76 -0.52 13.36
N CYS A 243 28.03 0.29 12.57
CA CYS A 243 28.44 1.67 12.28
C CYS A 243 28.41 2.51 13.55
N LEU A 244 27.34 2.34 14.34
CA LEU A 244 27.14 3.04 15.61
C LEU A 244 28.24 2.72 16.62
N ALA A 245 28.59 1.44 16.76
CA ALA A 245 29.67 0.98 17.65
C ALA A 245 31.04 1.57 17.28
N ASN A 246 31.25 1.87 16.00
CA ASN A 246 32.48 2.49 15.49
C ASN A 246 32.46 4.03 15.54
N GLY A 247 31.41 4.65 16.09
CA GLY A 247 31.25 6.11 16.14
C GLY A 247 31.12 6.76 14.76
N LYS A 248 30.61 6.02 13.78
CA LYS A 248 30.39 6.46 12.40
C LYS A 248 28.90 6.72 12.13
N PRO A 249 28.55 7.54 11.12
CA PRO A 249 27.16 7.69 10.69
C PRO A 249 26.52 6.33 10.43
N ALA A 250 25.41 6.05 11.09
CA ALA A 250 24.87 4.70 11.23
C ALA A 250 23.49 4.52 10.62
N ILE A 251 22.82 5.59 10.22
CA ILE A 251 21.50 5.50 9.57
C ILE A 251 21.67 4.93 8.16
N VAL A 252 21.08 3.76 7.92
CA VAL A 252 21.15 3.06 6.63
C VAL A 252 19.88 3.19 5.81
N ARG A 253 18.75 3.52 6.42
CA ARG A 253 17.48 3.72 5.70
C ARG A 253 16.60 4.73 6.43
N ARG A 254 15.96 5.61 5.68
CA ARG A 254 14.93 6.54 6.17
C ARG A 254 13.68 6.50 5.29
N ALA A 255 12.51 6.52 5.90
CA ALA A 255 11.25 6.72 5.19
C ALA A 255 10.39 7.75 5.93
N ILE A 256 9.81 8.68 5.17
CA ILE A 256 8.97 9.74 5.74
C ILE A 256 7.53 9.24 5.87
N GLY A 257 6.97 9.35 7.06
CA GLY A 257 5.57 9.03 7.34
C GLY A 257 4.65 10.21 7.02
N ASN A 258 3.37 9.93 6.75
CA ASN A 258 2.40 11.00 6.48
C ASN A 258 2.14 11.91 7.69
N LYS A 259 2.33 11.39 8.91
CA LYS A 259 2.16 12.07 10.19
C LYS A 259 0.92 12.96 10.23
N ALA A 260 -0.23 12.47 9.76
CA ALA A 260 -1.42 13.31 9.54
C ALA A 260 -1.97 13.96 10.82
N ILE A 261 -1.89 13.24 11.93
CA ILE A 261 -2.45 13.60 13.24
C ILE A 261 -1.40 13.42 14.34
N LYS A 262 -1.54 14.18 15.42
CA LYS A 262 -0.74 14.07 16.64
C LYS A 262 -1.60 14.26 17.89
N LEU A 263 -1.16 13.64 18.99
CA LEU A 263 -1.82 13.79 20.29
C LEU A 263 -1.10 14.85 21.12
N ILE A 264 -1.84 15.82 21.64
CA ILE A 264 -1.33 16.93 22.46
C ILE A 264 -2.05 17.01 23.81
N PHE A 265 -1.54 17.83 24.73
CA PHE A 265 -2.22 18.11 25.99
C PHE A 265 -3.50 18.93 25.75
N ALA A 266 -4.60 18.52 26.39
CA ALA A 266 -5.83 19.30 26.43
C ALA A 266 -5.78 20.32 27.57
N ASN A 267 -6.71 21.29 27.56
CA ASN A 267 -6.85 22.27 28.64
C ASN A 267 -7.43 21.67 29.93
N GLU A 268 -8.12 20.53 29.84
CA GLU A 268 -8.58 19.76 31.00
C GLU A 268 -7.46 18.83 31.48
N SER A 269 -7.36 18.57 32.78
CA SER A 269 -6.35 17.65 33.37
C SER A 269 -6.97 16.45 34.07
N SER A 270 -8.26 16.19 33.79
CA SER A 270 -9.02 15.08 34.33
C SER A 270 -8.83 13.81 33.49
N ALA A 271 -8.87 12.66 34.15
CA ALA A 271 -8.70 11.36 33.53
C ALA A 271 -9.68 11.15 32.36
N GLY A 272 -9.15 10.84 31.16
CA GLY A 272 -9.93 10.58 29.94
C GLY A 272 -10.27 11.82 29.09
N LYS A 273 -9.97 13.04 29.55
CA LYS A 273 -10.14 14.30 28.78
C LYS A 273 -8.88 15.15 28.71
N SER A 274 -7.77 14.62 29.21
CA SER A 274 -6.52 15.34 29.40
C SER A 274 -5.64 15.46 28.16
N VAL A 275 -6.03 14.82 27.06
CA VAL A 275 -5.33 14.85 25.78
C VAL A 275 -6.32 15.12 24.64
N ALA A 276 -5.83 15.72 23.56
CA ALA A 276 -6.62 16.04 22.37
C ALA A 276 -5.86 15.64 21.10
N GLU A 277 -6.57 15.02 20.17
CA GLU A 277 -6.05 14.75 18.83
C GLU A 277 -6.16 16.02 17.98
N VAL A 278 -5.07 16.38 17.30
CA VAL A 278 -5.02 17.52 16.39
C VAL A 278 -4.30 17.15 15.10
N GLU A 279 -4.64 17.83 14.01
CA GLU A 279 -3.91 17.68 12.76
C GLU A 279 -2.49 18.28 12.84
N VAL A 280 -1.53 17.62 12.21
CA VAL A 280 -0.16 18.15 12.03
C VAL A 280 -0.17 19.16 10.88
N ALA A 281 0.56 20.27 11.00
CA ALA A 281 0.65 21.24 9.93
C ALA A 281 1.28 20.62 8.66
N PRO A 282 0.79 20.92 7.44
CA PRO A 282 1.33 20.32 6.20
C PRO A 282 2.84 20.46 6.04
N ALA A 283 3.41 21.60 6.44
CA ALA A 283 4.86 21.85 6.38
C ALA A 283 5.69 20.92 7.27
N ASP A 284 5.12 20.43 8.38
CA ASP A 284 5.78 19.49 9.28
C ASP A 284 5.61 18.04 8.79
N ARG A 285 4.51 17.73 8.08
CA ARG A 285 4.27 16.39 7.50
C ARG A 285 5.36 16.00 6.49
N ASP A 286 5.86 16.98 5.72
CA ASP A 286 6.92 16.81 4.73
C ASP A 286 8.35 16.86 5.32
N ARG A 287 8.50 16.87 6.66
CA ARG A 287 9.77 16.77 7.37
C ARG A 287 9.85 15.50 8.20
N PHE A 288 11.07 15.05 8.48
CA PHE A 288 11.30 14.06 9.53
C PHE A 288 11.03 14.70 10.91
N SER A 289 10.32 13.97 11.77
CA SER A 289 9.92 14.39 13.11
C SER A 289 11.10 14.46 14.10
N ILE A 290 12.17 13.71 13.81
CA ILE A 290 13.46 13.74 14.49
C ILE A 290 14.60 13.88 13.48
N SER A 291 15.73 14.38 13.97
CA SER A 291 16.99 14.53 13.25
C SER A 291 17.83 13.25 13.28
N ASP A 292 18.82 13.17 12.39
CA ASP A 292 19.76 12.05 12.33
C ASP A 292 20.51 11.85 13.67
N ALA A 293 20.92 12.93 14.32
CA ALA A 293 21.62 12.87 15.60
C ALA A 293 20.74 12.30 16.72
N GLU A 294 19.45 12.62 16.72
CA GLU A 294 18.47 12.08 17.66
C GLU A 294 18.20 10.59 17.39
N ALA A 295 18.08 10.18 16.13
CA ALA A 295 17.92 8.77 15.76
C ALA A 295 19.14 7.92 16.19
N GLU A 296 20.36 8.42 16.01
CA GLU A 296 21.58 7.74 16.46
C GLU A 296 21.71 7.73 17.99
N GLU A 297 21.25 8.77 18.69
CA GLU A 297 21.19 8.79 20.16
C GLU A 297 20.20 7.76 20.71
N LEU A 298 19.00 7.68 20.11
CA LEU A 298 18.02 6.64 20.43
C LEU A 298 18.57 5.24 20.18
N ALA A 299 19.27 5.03 19.06
CA ALA A 299 19.92 3.75 18.78
C ALA A 299 21.01 3.41 19.82
N ARG A 300 21.75 4.39 20.35
CA ARG A 300 22.71 4.17 21.45
C ARG A 300 22.01 3.75 22.73
N TYR A 301 20.87 4.35 23.07
CA TYR A 301 20.04 3.89 24.19
C TYR A 301 19.52 2.48 23.97
N ALA A 302 19.02 2.18 22.78
CA ALA A 302 18.51 0.86 22.42
C ALA A 302 19.56 -0.23 22.59
N VAL A 303 20.78 -0.03 22.07
CA VAL A 303 21.89 -0.99 22.18
C VAL A 303 22.36 -1.15 23.64
N ALA A 304 22.40 -0.06 24.42
CA ALA A 304 22.74 -0.14 25.84
C ALA A 304 21.70 -0.96 26.64
N ILE A 305 20.41 -0.74 26.35
CA ILE A 305 19.30 -1.48 26.96
C ILE A 305 19.35 -2.96 26.55
N GLU A 306 19.49 -3.26 25.26
CA GLU A 306 19.63 -4.64 24.75
C GLU A 306 20.79 -5.39 25.42
N LYS A 307 21.94 -4.73 25.54
CA LYS A 307 23.13 -5.31 26.19
C LYS A 307 22.88 -5.63 27.67
N HIS A 308 22.11 -4.80 28.38
CA HIS A 308 21.75 -5.02 29.77
C HIS A 308 20.82 -6.21 29.96
N TYR A 309 19.78 -6.32 29.13
CA TYR A 309 18.79 -7.40 29.21
C TYR A 309 19.22 -8.69 28.50
N GLY A 310 20.27 -8.64 27.68
CA GLY A 310 20.85 -9.78 26.95
C GLY A 310 19.93 -10.38 25.88
N ARG A 311 18.94 -9.63 25.40
CA ARG A 311 17.91 -10.08 24.45
C ARG A 311 17.34 -8.89 23.67
N PRO A 312 16.70 -9.13 22.50
CA PRO A 312 16.05 -8.05 21.75
C PRO A 312 14.93 -7.37 22.53
N MET A 313 14.79 -6.06 22.35
CA MET A 313 13.92 -5.20 23.14
C MET A 313 12.99 -4.35 22.24
N ASP A 314 11.78 -4.13 22.75
CA ASP A 314 10.76 -3.16 22.30
C ASP A 314 10.74 -2.00 23.30
N ILE A 315 10.96 -0.77 22.81
CA ILE A 315 11.26 0.40 23.63
C ILE A 315 10.41 1.59 23.17
N GLU A 316 9.68 2.20 24.11
CA GLU A 316 8.94 3.44 23.89
C GLU A 316 9.78 4.64 24.31
N TRP A 317 9.75 5.72 23.54
CA TRP A 317 10.56 6.91 23.79
C TRP A 317 9.81 8.21 23.46
N GLY A 318 10.29 9.32 24.02
CA GLY A 318 9.79 10.66 23.72
C GLY A 318 10.89 11.72 23.80
N ARG A 319 10.85 12.69 22.89
CA ARG A 319 11.62 13.93 22.93
C ARG A 319 10.80 15.01 23.63
N ASP A 320 11.30 15.54 24.72
CA ASP A 320 10.67 16.66 25.42
C ASP A 320 10.82 17.95 24.58
N GLY A 321 9.71 18.60 24.23
CA GLY A 321 9.74 19.83 23.45
C GLY A 321 10.20 21.07 24.24
N THR A 322 10.40 20.97 25.54
CA THR A 322 10.85 22.10 26.38
C THR A 322 12.36 22.09 26.63
N ASP A 323 12.96 20.93 26.87
CA ASP A 323 14.42 20.80 27.07
C ASP A 323 15.16 20.23 25.84
N GLY A 324 14.44 19.65 24.87
CA GLY A 324 14.99 19.06 23.64
C GLY A 324 15.65 17.70 23.82
N LEU A 325 15.59 17.11 25.02
CA LEU A 325 16.25 15.84 25.35
C LEU A 325 15.35 14.64 25.06
N LEU A 326 16.00 13.53 24.73
CA LEU A 326 15.37 12.23 24.53
C LEU A 326 15.26 11.46 25.86
N TYR A 327 14.10 10.84 26.07
CA TYR A 327 13.76 10.04 27.24
C TYR A 327 13.16 8.69 26.83
N ILE A 328 13.54 7.63 27.52
CA ILE A 328 12.92 6.30 27.41
C ILE A 328 11.76 6.22 28.38
N LEU A 329 10.58 5.83 27.87
CA LEU A 329 9.31 5.80 28.59
C LEU A 329 8.95 4.40 29.07
N GLN A 330 9.38 3.37 28.33
CA GLN A 330 9.16 1.96 28.66
C GLN A 330 10.17 1.09 27.88
N ALA A 331 10.55 -0.06 28.43
CA ALA A 331 11.28 -1.09 27.69
C ALA A 331 10.81 -2.49 28.11
N ARG A 332 10.64 -3.39 27.14
CA ARG A 332 10.28 -4.79 27.37
C ARG A 332 10.93 -5.71 26.34
N PRO A 333 11.06 -7.02 26.60
CA PRO A 333 11.56 -7.96 25.60
C PRO A 333 10.67 -8.01 24.34
N GLU A 334 11.28 -8.10 23.17
CA GLU A 334 10.57 -8.45 21.92
C GLU A 334 10.23 -9.95 21.95
N THR A 335 8.98 -10.33 21.67
CA THR A 335 8.47 -11.71 21.88
C THR A 335 7.90 -12.40 20.64
N VAL A 336 7.65 -11.67 19.55
CA VAL A 336 7.03 -12.23 18.34
C VAL A 336 8.09 -12.91 17.49
N LYS A 337 9.18 -12.22 17.15
CA LYS A 337 10.25 -12.77 16.31
C LYS A 337 11.31 -13.54 17.08
N SER A 338 11.54 -13.19 18.35
CA SER A 338 12.48 -13.90 19.23
C SER A 338 12.07 -15.36 19.50
N GLN A 339 10.78 -15.70 19.38
CA GLN A 339 10.28 -17.08 19.47
C GLN A 339 10.34 -17.83 18.12
N GLU A 340 10.19 -17.12 16.99
CA GLU A 340 10.30 -17.69 15.63
C GLU A 340 11.75 -18.01 15.23
N THR A 341 12.73 -17.29 15.80
CA THR A 341 14.17 -17.45 15.48
C THR A 341 14.76 -18.83 15.81
N LYS A 342 13.95 -19.78 16.33
CA LYS A 342 14.31 -21.19 16.51
C LYS A 342 14.10 -22.07 15.27
N LYS A 343 13.71 -21.54 14.10
CA LYS A 343 13.67 -22.33 12.85
C LYS A 343 14.99 -22.22 12.09
N ASP A 344 16.02 -22.91 12.56
CA ASP A 344 17.28 -23.20 11.83
C ASP A 344 17.08 -24.14 10.61
N THR A 345 15.84 -24.29 10.14
CA THR A 345 15.40 -25.29 9.17
C THR A 345 14.66 -24.61 8.03
N LEU A 346 15.22 -24.68 6.83
CA LEU A 346 14.49 -24.44 5.59
C LEU A 346 13.75 -25.72 5.21
N THR A 347 12.44 -25.72 5.38
CA THR A 347 11.58 -26.84 5.04
C THR A 347 11.29 -26.85 3.54
N ARG A 348 11.91 -27.77 2.78
CA ARG A 348 11.62 -28.03 1.37
C ARG A 348 10.76 -29.27 1.22
N TYR A 349 9.94 -29.29 0.18
CA TYR A 349 9.03 -30.37 -0.11
C TYR A 349 9.43 -30.98 -1.47
N ARG A 350 9.65 -32.29 -1.54
CA ARG A 350 9.96 -32.99 -2.79
C ARG A 350 9.01 -34.15 -2.97
N ILE A 351 8.29 -34.18 -4.10
CA ILE A 351 7.43 -35.31 -4.42
C ILE A 351 8.26 -36.45 -4.99
N GLY A 352 8.13 -37.66 -4.43
CA GLY A 352 8.95 -38.81 -4.83
C GLY A 352 8.47 -39.44 -6.13
N LYS A 353 7.20 -39.84 -6.18
CA LYS A 353 6.57 -40.45 -7.36
C LYS A 353 5.35 -39.63 -7.76
N ARG A 354 5.30 -39.20 -9.02
CA ARG A 354 4.12 -38.51 -9.56
C ARG A 354 2.93 -39.48 -9.58
N GLY A 355 1.82 -39.07 -8.96
CA GLY A 355 0.55 -39.77 -9.02
C GLY A 355 -0.28 -39.36 -10.24
N GLU A 356 -1.51 -39.82 -10.29
CA GLU A 356 -2.49 -39.31 -11.27
C GLU A 356 -2.80 -37.84 -10.96
N VAL A 357 -2.61 -36.96 -11.95
CA VAL A 357 -2.95 -35.53 -11.85
C VAL A 357 -4.45 -35.38 -12.02
N LEU A 358 -5.13 -34.91 -10.97
CA LEU A 358 -6.57 -34.65 -10.97
C LEU A 358 -6.90 -33.27 -11.57
N SER A 359 -6.07 -32.26 -11.29
CA SER A 359 -6.17 -30.92 -11.84
C SER A 359 -4.81 -30.21 -11.71
N GLU A 360 -4.57 -29.18 -12.49
CA GLU A 360 -3.32 -28.41 -12.50
C GLU A 360 -3.62 -26.92 -12.65
N GLY A 361 -2.75 -26.07 -12.14
CA GLY A 361 -2.89 -24.63 -12.20
C GLY A 361 -1.57 -23.93 -11.88
N ARG A 362 -1.61 -22.66 -11.51
CA ARG A 362 -0.40 -21.90 -11.17
C ARG A 362 -0.01 -22.10 -9.71
N ALA A 363 1.26 -22.44 -9.46
CA ALA A 363 1.80 -22.58 -8.12
C ALA A 363 2.04 -21.21 -7.44
N ILE A 364 1.64 -21.11 -6.18
CA ILE A 364 1.92 -19.99 -5.27
C ILE A 364 2.65 -20.55 -4.05
N GLY A 365 3.92 -20.16 -3.90
CA GLY A 365 4.84 -20.73 -2.90
C GLY A 365 5.50 -22.01 -3.39
N SER A 366 6.24 -22.68 -2.51
CA SER A 366 7.04 -23.88 -2.81
C SER A 366 6.74 -25.08 -1.90
N LYS A 367 5.64 -25.02 -1.14
CA LYS A 367 5.24 -26.07 -0.19
C LYS A 367 4.34 -27.12 -0.83
N ILE A 368 4.20 -28.27 -0.19
CA ILE A 368 3.20 -29.30 -0.51
C ILE A 368 2.21 -29.37 0.65
N GLY A 369 0.91 -29.36 0.35
CA GLY A 369 -0.14 -29.60 1.32
C GLY A 369 -0.91 -30.87 1.02
N GLN A 370 -1.35 -31.57 2.06
CA GLN A 370 -2.16 -32.77 1.96
C GLN A 370 -3.34 -32.73 2.90
N GLY A 371 -4.46 -33.28 2.46
CA GLY A 371 -5.67 -33.29 3.25
C GLY A 371 -6.87 -33.77 2.46
N LYS A 372 -8.01 -33.77 3.14
CA LYS A 372 -9.29 -34.05 2.50
C LYS A 372 -9.75 -32.82 1.75
N VAL A 373 -10.19 -33.01 0.52
CA VAL A 373 -10.84 -31.98 -0.28
C VAL A 373 -12.10 -31.51 0.42
N ARG A 374 -12.17 -30.21 0.68
CA ARG A 374 -13.38 -29.50 1.08
C ARG A 374 -13.74 -28.53 -0.03
N VAL A 375 -14.74 -28.91 -0.82
CA VAL A 375 -15.31 -28.05 -1.86
C VAL A 375 -16.28 -27.08 -1.18
N ILE A 376 -15.82 -25.86 -0.97
CA ILE A 376 -16.58 -24.79 -0.34
C ILE A 376 -16.99 -23.81 -1.42
N LYS A 377 -18.28 -23.73 -1.74
CA LYS A 377 -18.79 -22.87 -2.82
C LYS A 377 -19.07 -21.43 -2.37
N ASN A 378 -19.21 -21.20 -1.06
CA ASN A 378 -19.57 -19.90 -0.49
C ASN A 378 -19.01 -19.71 0.93
N VAL A 379 -18.93 -18.44 1.36
CA VAL A 379 -18.39 -18.04 2.68
C VAL A 379 -19.21 -18.60 3.85
N SER A 380 -20.50 -18.84 3.68
CA SER A 380 -21.35 -19.41 4.74
C SER A 380 -20.99 -20.85 5.12
N GLU A 381 -20.28 -21.57 4.25
CA GLU A 381 -19.88 -22.96 4.45
C GLU A 381 -18.48 -23.10 5.07
N ILE A 382 -17.81 -21.98 5.36
CA ILE A 382 -16.44 -21.91 5.88
C ILE A 382 -16.25 -22.70 7.20
N ALA A 383 -17.29 -22.81 8.03
CA ALA A 383 -17.26 -23.62 9.26
C ALA A 383 -17.02 -25.13 9.00
N ARG A 384 -17.23 -25.61 7.76
CA ARG A 384 -17.00 -27.01 7.37
C ARG A 384 -15.52 -27.35 7.21
N VAL A 385 -14.66 -26.36 6.98
CA VAL A 385 -13.22 -26.56 6.81
C VAL A 385 -12.62 -26.87 8.17
N LYS A 386 -11.95 -28.01 8.28
CA LYS A 386 -11.22 -28.43 9.48
C LYS A 386 -9.72 -28.21 9.29
N ASP A 387 -9.00 -28.24 10.40
CA ASP A 387 -7.55 -28.07 10.36
C ASP A 387 -6.92 -29.22 9.58
N GLY A 388 -6.11 -28.88 8.57
CA GLY A 388 -5.48 -29.86 7.68
C GLY A 388 -6.30 -30.27 6.45
N ASP A 389 -7.50 -29.70 6.22
CA ASP A 389 -8.27 -29.90 4.98
C ASP A 389 -7.66 -29.12 3.81
N ILE A 390 -7.89 -29.60 2.58
CA ILE A 390 -7.57 -28.88 1.33
C ILE A 390 -8.79 -28.06 0.94
N LEU A 391 -8.65 -26.73 1.01
CA LEU A 391 -9.72 -25.82 0.62
C LEU A 391 -9.80 -25.76 -0.91
N VAL A 392 -10.88 -26.27 -1.48
CA VAL A 392 -11.18 -26.16 -2.91
C VAL A 392 -12.36 -25.21 -3.08
N THR A 393 -12.18 -24.13 -3.82
CA THR A 393 -13.23 -23.13 -4.06
C THR A 393 -13.09 -22.53 -5.46
N ASP A 394 -14.10 -21.79 -5.93
CA ASP A 394 -13.99 -21.09 -7.22
C ASP A 394 -12.98 -19.92 -7.11
N MET A 395 -13.04 -19.15 -6.00
CA MET A 395 -12.20 -17.98 -5.71
C MET A 395 -12.17 -17.71 -4.19
N THR A 396 -11.12 -17.04 -3.69
CA THR A 396 -10.98 -16.60 -2.29
C THR A 396 -11.01 -15.06 -2.15
N ASP A 397 -11.55 -14.56 -1.03
CA ASP A 397 -11.56 -13.15 -0.60
C ASP A 397 -11.09 -13.02 0.88
N PRO A 398 -10.83 -11.83 1.46
CA PRO A 398 -10.35 -11.62 2.82
C PRO A 398 -11.22 -12.22 3.91
N ASN A 399 -12.52 -12.42 3.67
CA ASN A 399 -13.38 -13.10 4.63
C ASN A 399 -13.01 -14.59 4.78
N TRP A 400 -12.22 -15.14 3.84
CA TRP A 400 -11.69 -16.49 3.90
C TRP A 400 -10.38 -16.57 4.69
N GLU A 401 -9.72 -15.45 4.99
CA GLU A 401 -8.42 -15.40 5.68
C GLU A 401 -8.40 -16.22 6.99
N PRO A 402 -9.42 -16.16 7.87
CA PRO A 402 -9.42 -16.96 9.10
C PRO A 402 -9.37 -18.47 8.87
N VAL A 403 -9.88 -18.95 7.73
CA VAL A 403 -9.95 -20.37 7.38
C VAL A 403 -8.88 -20.80 6.39
N MET A 404 -8.35 -19.89 5.58
CA MET A 404 -7.12 -20.11 4.82
C MET A 404 -5.95 -20.46 5.74
N LYS A 405 -5.89 -19.88 6.95
CA LYS A 405 -4.91 -20.24 8.00
C LYS A 405 -5.05 -21.67 8.52
N ARG A 406 -6.23 -22.29 8.38
CA ARG A 406 -6.55 -23.64 8.88
C ARG A 406 -6.37 -24.72 7.81
N ALA A 407 -6.46 -24.34 6.54
CA ALA A 407 -6.29 -25.25 5.41
C ALA A 407 -4.81 -25.65 5.23
N SER A 408 -4.57 -26.89 4.80
CA SER A 408 -3.21 -27.38 4.48
C SER A 408 -2.74 -26.98 3.09
N ALA A 409 -3.68 -26.74 2.16
CA ALA A 409 -3.44 -26.08 0.87
C ALA A 409 -4.73 -25.46 0.35
N ILE A 410 -4.59 -24.57 -0.63
CA ILE A 410 -5.70 -23.86 -1.26
C ILE A 410 -5.67 -24.14 -2.75
N VAL A 411 -6.81 -24.56 -3.30
CA VAL A 411 -6.98 -24.79 -4.72
C VAL A 411 -8.14 -23.93 -5.20
N THR A 412 -7.87 -23.09 -6.20
CA THR A 412 -8.93 -22.29 -6.82
C THR A 412 -9.05 -22.55 -8.31
N ASN A 413 -10.28 -22.68 -8.80
CA ASN A 413 -10.54 -22.70 -10.24
C ASN A 413 -10.05 -21.41 -10.89
N ARG A 414 -10.16 -20.27 -10.19
CA ARG A 414 -9.88 -18.93 -10.73
C ARG A 414 -8.86 -18.19 -9.88
N GLY A 415 -7.95 -17.47 -10.54
CA GLY A 415 -6.87 -16.74 -9.88
C GLY A 415 -5.88 -16.12 -10.86
N GLY A 416 -6.36 -15.21 -11.70
CA GLY A 416 -5.57 -14.51 -12.71
C GLY A 416 -5.29 -13.03 -12.39
N ARG A 417 -4.23 -12.49 -12.98
CA ARG A 417 -4.00 -11.04 -13.07
C ARG A 417 -4.99 -10.47 -14.09
N THR A 418 -5.99 -9.67 -13.71
CA THR A 418 -6.98 -9.03 -14.62
C THR A 418 -6.71 -7.53 -14.73
N CYS A 419 -6.75 -6.92 -15.93
CA CYS A 419 -6.33 -5.51 -16.13
C CYS A 419 -7.10 -4.75 -17.23
N PHE A 420 -7.03 -3.41 -17.20
CA PHE A 420 -7.60 -2.46 -18.17
C PHE A 420 -6.51 -1.73 -18.96
N SER A 421 -6.86 -1.12 -20.09
CA SER A 421 -5.95 -0.19 -20.79
C SER A 421 -5.67 1.07 -19.96
N GLY A 422 -4.52 1.70 -20.21
CA GLY A 422 -4.12 2.91 -19.48
C GLY A 422 -5.03 4.12 -19.67
N ASP A 423 -5.76 4.23 -20.79
CA ASP A 423 -6.71 5.31 -21.11
C ASP A 423 -8.10 5.10 -20.48
N THR A 424 -8.36 3.95 -19.87
CA THR A 424 -9.62 3.69 -19.16
C THR A 424 -9.72 4.61 -17.93
N ARG A 425 -10.88 5.23 -17.74
CA ARG A 425 -11.12 6.22 -16.68
C ARG A 425 -11.71 5.59 -15.42
N VAL A 426 -11.32 6.13 -14.27
CA VAL A 426 -11.86 5.85 -12.94
C VAL A 426 -12.18 7.18 -12.25
N LEU A 427 -13.26 7.20 -11.46
CA LEU A 427 -13.62 8.36 -10.65
C LEU A 427 -12.97 8.23 -9.26
N THR A 428 -12.22 9.26 -8.85
CA THR A 428 -11.61 9.33 -7.51
C THR A 428 -12.22 10.47 -6.70
N ASN A 429 -11.91 10.54 -5.40
CA ASN A 429 -12.21 11.70 -4.55
C ASN A 429 -11.57 13.01 -5.03
N ALA A 430 -10.62 12.95 -5.97
CA ALA A 430 -9.98 14.10 -6.60
C ALA A 430 -10.47 14.40 -8.03
N GLY A 431 -11.53 13.72 -8.50
CA GLY A 431 -12.06 13.86 -9.87
C GLY A 431 -11.78 12.63 -10.74
N PHE A 432 -12.08 12.73 -12.04
CA PHE A 432 -11.76 11.65 -12.99
C PHE A 432 -10.26 11.57 -13.23
N MET A 433 -9.76 10.34 -13.36
CA MET A 433 -8.39 10.04 -13.74
C MET A 433 -8.37 8.84 -14.67
N THR A 434 -7.38 8.76 -15.54
CA THR A 434 -7.06 7.53 -16.27
C THR A 434 -6.23 6.59 -15.40
N PHE A 435 -6.24 5.28 -15.68
CA PHE A 435 -5.38 4.34 -14.97
C PHE A 435 -3.89 4.65 -15.13
N ARG A 436 -3.49 5.18 -16.29
CA ARG A 436 -2.13 5.65 -16.55
C ARG A 436 -1.76 6.79 -15.60
N GLU A 437 -2.59 7.83 -15.51
CA GLU A 437 -2.37 8.95 -14.59
C GLU A 437 -2.37 8.51 -13.12
N LEU A 438 -3.26 7.60 -12.75
CA LEU A 438 -3.36 7.08 -11.39
C LEU A 438 -2.11 6.24 -11.00
N HIS A 439 -1.52 5.52 -11.95
CA HIS A 439 -0.24 4.85 -11.77
C HIS A 439 0.94 5.83 -11.70
N GLU A 440 1.01 6.80 -12.62
CA GLU A 440 2.12 7.77 -12.71
C GLU A 440 2.13 8.75 -11.52
N ARG A 441 0.95 9.14 -11.01
CA ARG A 441 0.79 10.06 -9.89
C ARG A 441 0.88 9.39 -8.51
N GLY A 442 0.63 8.07 -8.43
CA GLY A 442 0.50 7.32 -7.19
C GLY A 442 -0.92 7.35 -6.59
N HIS A 443 -1.22 6.39 -5.72
CA HIS A 443 -2.57 6.15 -5.18
C HIS A 443 -2.83 6.65 -3.75
N GLU A 444 -1.83 7.24 -3.10
CA GLU A 444 -1.94 7.67 -1.70
C GLU A 444 -3.03 8.73 -1.53
N GLY A 445 -3.93 8.52 -0.55
CA GLY A 445 -5.03 9.42 -0.25
C GLY A 445 -6.17 9.42 -1.28
N LEU A 446 -6.10 8.57 -2.32
CA LEU A 446 -7.17 8.41 -3.30
C LEU A 446 -8.18 7.36 -2.84
N SER A 447 -9.46 7.65 -3.08
CA SER A 447 -10.56 6.71 -2.88
C SER A 447 -11.42 6.63 -4.13
N VAL A 448 -11.97 5.46 -4.42
CA VAL A 448 -12.85 5.21 -5.56
C VAL A 448 -14.23 4.70 -5.11
N PRO A 449 -15.29 4.97 -5.89
CA PRO A 449 -16.60 4.38 -5.67
C PRO A 449 -16.60 2.86 -5.87
N SER A 450 -17.11 2.12 -4.89
CA SER A 450 -17.21 0.67 -4.83
C SER A 450 -18.63 0.24 -4.44
N LEU A 451 -19.11 -0.90 -4.95
CA LEU A 451 -20.37 -1.50 -4.56
C LEU A 451 -20.21 -2.26 -3.25
N ASN A 452 -21.03 -1.91 -2.25
CA ASN A 452 -21.25 -2.74 -1.09
C ASN A 452 -22.13 -3.93 -1.50
N ARG A 453 -21.57 -5.14 -1.54
CA ARG A 453 -22.26 -6.35 -2.02
C ARG A 453 -23.46 -6.75 -1.16
N ALA A 454 -23.50 -6.35 0.12
CA ALA A 454 -24.62 -6.63 1.01
C ALA A 454 -25.78 -5.65 0.82
N THR A 455 -25.48 -4.34 0.79
CA THR A 455 -26.52 -3.30 0.68
C THR A 455 -26.90 -2.97 -0.76
N LEU A 456 -26.10 -3.39 -1.74
CA LEU A 456 -26.20 -3.03 -3.16
C LEU A 456 -26.16 -1.50 -3.40
N ARG A 457 -25.52 -0.77 -2.48
CA ARG A 457 -25.28 0.68 -2.56
C ARG A 457 -23.83 0.96 -2.86
N ILE A 458 -23.57 2.11 -3.49
CA ILE A 458 -22.20 2.56 -3.76
C ILE A 458 -21.66 3.30 -2.55
N GLU A 459 -20.40 3.03 -2.19
CA GLU A 459 -19.65 3.65 -1.09
C GLU A 459 -18.23 4.05 -1.55
N TRP A 460 -17.57 4.97 -0.83
CA TRP A 460 -16.19 5.37 -1.13
C TRP A 460 -15.21 4.45 -0.40
N LYS A 461 -14.21 3.91 -1.12
CA LYS A 461 -13.18 3.03 -0.57
C LYS A 461 -11.76 3.44 -1.00
N PRO A 462 -10.75 3.27 -0.14
CA PRO A 462 -9.37 3.67 -0.45
C PRO A 462 -8.77 2.79 -1.56
N VAL A 463 -7.92 3.39 -2.38
CA VAL A 463 -7.06 2.66 -3.33
C VAL A 463 -5.79 2.22 -2.60
N LEU A 464 -5.59 0.91 -2.52
CA LEU A 464 -4.51 0.27 -1.76
C LEU A 464 -3.26 0.01 -2.59
N ALA A 465 -3.41 -0.21 -3.90
CA ALA A 465 -2.29 -0.45 -4.81
C ALA A 465 -2.66 -0.13 -6.25
N VAL A 466 -1.65 0.11 -7.08
CA VAL A 466 -1.77 0.26 -8.54
C VAL A 466 -0.71 -0.61 -9.18
N MET A 467 -1.09 -1.30 -10.26
CA MET A 467 -0.21 -2.19 -10.99
C MET A 467 -0.18 -1.82 -12.46
N LYS A 468 0.98 -2.05 -13.09
CA LYS A 468 1.20 -1.94 -14.54
C LYS A 468 1.90 -3.20 -15.04
N ARG A 469 1.52 -3.70 -16.21
CA ARG A 469 2.21 -4.78 -16.94
C ARG A 469 1.80 -4.76 -18.42
N VAL A 470 2.29 -5.72 -19.21
CA VAL A 470 1.88 -5.90 -20.61
C VAL A 470 0.95 -7.11 -20.74
N ALA A 471 -0.16 -6.99 -21.49
CA ALA A 471 -1.06 -8.10 -21.82
C ALA A 471 -1.88 -7.83 -23.11
N GLY A 472 -2.40 -8.90 -23.72
CA GLY A 472 -3.36 -8.80 -24.83
C GLY A 472 -4.73 -8.29 -24.37
N MET A 473 -5.40 -7.50 -25.21
CA MET A 473 -6.66 -6.83 -24.87
C MET A 473 -7.75 -7.10 -25.89
N ILE A 474 -8.99 -6.87 -25.47
CA ILE A 474 -10.18 -6.80 -26.32
C ILE A 474 -10.87 -5.45 -26.11
N ARG A 475 -11.54 -4.97 -27.16
CA ARG A 475 -12.43 -3.81 -27.13
C ARG A 475 -13.87 -4.30 -27.04
N VAL A 476 -14.57 -3.88 -25.99
CA VAL A 476 -15.95 -4.31 -25.70
C VAL A 476 -16.88 -3.10 -25.62
N GLY A 477 -17.85 -3.05 -26.52
CA GLY A 477 -18.89 -2.04 -26.56
C GLY A 477 -19.98 -2.30 -25.52
N ILE A 478 -20.42 -1.26 -24.82
CA ILE A 478 -21.43 -1.35 -23.75
C ILE A 478 -22.64 -0.51 -24.12
N SER A 479 -23.82 -1.14 -24.18
CA SER A 479 -25.05 -0.41 -24.51
C SER A 479 -26.32 -1.13 -24.10
N GLN A 480 -27.42 -0.39 -23.94
CA GLN A 480 -28.73 -1.00 -23.65
C GLN A 480 -29.23 -1.87 -24.81
N THR A 481 -28.95 -1.49 -26.05
CA THR A 481 -29.44 -2.16 -27.26
C THR A 481 -28.49 -3.23 -27.80
N GLY A 482 -27.23 -3.26 -27.33
CA GLY A 482 -26.16 -4.08 -27.90
C GLY A 482 -25.63 -3.56 -29.24
N ARG A 483 -25.92 -2.30 -29.61
CA ARG A 483 -25.61 -1.74 -30.94
C ARG A 483 -24.98 -0.35 -30.92
N ALA A 484 -24.62 0.20 -29.75
CA ALA A 484 -24.01 1.54 -29.72
C ALA A 484 -22.53 1.45 -30.09
N GLN A 485 -22.14 2.14 -31.16
CA GLN A 485 -20.74 2.23 -31.60
C GLN A 485 -19.99 3.30 -30.80
N GLY A 486 -18.75 3.00 -30.39
CA GLY A 486 -17.82 3.93 -29.74
C GLY A 486 -18.20 4.28 -28.30
N ASN A 487 -18.81 3.34 -27.58
CA ASN A 487 -19.02 3.39 -26.13
C ASN A 487 -18.42 2.14 -25.50
N ASP A 488 -17.10 2.04 -25.56
CA ASP A 488 -16.34 0.83 -25.28
C ASP A 488 -15.43 0.93 -24.05
N LEU A 489 -14.98 -0.24 -23.60
CA LEU A 489 -13.86 -0.46 -22.68
C LEU A 489 -12.81 -1.31 -23.38
N LYS A 490 -11.54 -1.06 -23.07
CA LYS A 490 -10.41 -1.91 -23.49
C LYS A 490 -9.86 -2.62 -22.25
N LEU A 491 -9.92 -3.95 -22.27
CA LEU A 491 -9.58 -4.79 -21.11
C LEU A 491 -9.07 -6.16 -21.52
N THR A 492 -8.46 -6.88 -20.59
CA THR A 492 -8.05 -8.27 -20.82
C THR A 492 -9.29 -9.19 -20.99
N PRO A 493 -9.29 -10.19 -21.89
CA PRO A 493 -10.45 -11.07 -22.13
C PRO A 493 -10.99 -11.80 -20.90
N ASN A 494 -10.10 -12.09 -19.95
CA ASN A 494 -10.41 -12.77 -18.70
C ASN A 494 -10.74 -11.80 -17.55
N HIS A 495 -11.02 -10.51 -17.83
CA HIS A 495 -11.40 -9.58 -16.76
C HIS A 495 -12.75 -9.97 -16.15
N LYS A 496 -12.83 -10.02 -14.82
CA LYS A 496 -14.09 -10.26 -14.11
C LYS A 496 -14.93 -8.98 -14.02
N MET A 497 -16.17 -9.09 -14.45
CA MET A 497 -17.19 -8.06 -14.40
C MET A 497 -18.28 -8.48 -13.42
N LEU A 498 -18.92 -7.50 -12.79
CA LEU A 498 -20.10 -7.76 -11.97
C LEU A 498 -21.33 -7.96 -12.87
N SER A 499 -22.06 -9.03 -12.60
CA SER A 499 -23.27 -9.42 -13.33
C SER A 499 -24.34 -9.95 -12.37
N LEU A 500 -25.45 -10.45 -12.92
CA LEU A 500 -26.50 -11.12 -12.15
C LEU A 500 -26.66 -12.57 -12.61
N ALA A 501 -26.83 -13.46 -11.64
CA ALA A 501 -27.28 -14.83 -11.86
C ALA A 501 -28.50 -15.11 -10.97
N ASN A 502 -29.64 -15.36 -11.60
CA ASN A 502 -30.93 -15.56 -10.93
C ASN A 502 -31.33 -14.42 -9.98
N GLY A 503 -30.85 -13.20 -10.22
CA GLY A 503 -31.09 -12.02 -9.38
C GLY A 503 -30.13 -11.85 -8.19
N GLU A 504 -29.05 -12.62 -8.11
CA GLU A 504 -27.94 -12.42 -7.15
C GLU A 504 -26.72 -11.88 -7.90
N LEU A 505 -25.85 -11.17 -7.19
CA LEU A 505 -24.56 -10.74 -7.73
C LEU A 505 -23.75 -11.97 -8.15
N ALA A 506 -23.18 -11.90 -9.35
CA ALA A 506 -22.32 -12.94 -9.89
C ALA A 506 -21.10 -12.31 -10.58
N ASP A 507 -19.94 -12.93 -10.38
CA ASP A 507 -18.69 -12.50 -11.00
C ASP A 507 -18.47 -13.31 -12.28
N ARG A 508 -18.43 -12.62 -13.42
CA ARG A 508 -18.37 -13.26 -14.75
C ARG A 508 -17.19 -12.73 -15.55
N GLU A 509 -16.49 -13.60 -16.26
CA GLU A 509 -15.47 -13.14 -17.21
C GLU A 509 -16.12 -12.42 -18.37
N ILE A 510 -15.51 -11.33 -18.84
CA ILE A 510 -16.09 -10.57 -19.95
C ILE A 510 -16.24 -11.44 -21.20
N GLN A 511 -15.31 -12.38 -21.44
CA GLN A 511 -15.39 -13.36 -22.52
C GLN A 511 -16.63 -14.27 -22.37
N ASP A 512 -16.85 -14.86 -21.20
CA ASP A 512 -18.05 -15.67 -20.91
C ASP A 512 -19.34 -14.88 -21.13
N MET A 513 -19.35 -13.60 -20.73
CA MET A 513 -20.53 -12.75 -20.88
C MET A 513 -20.85 -12.46 -22.33
N LEU A 514 -19.82 -12.28 -23.17
CA LEU A 514 -19.96 -12.08 -24.61
C LEU A 514 -20.53 -13.34 -25.27
N GLU A 515 -20.02 -14.51 -24.91
CA GLU A 515 -20.48 -15.81 -25.43
C GLU A 515 -21.93 -16.12 -25.01
N ASN A 516 -22.27 -15.86 -23.75
CA ASN A 516 -23.58 -16.14 -23.19
C ASN A 516 -24.61 -15.02 -23.40
N GLN A 517 -24.22 -13.92 -24.06
CA GLN A 517 -25.03 -12.72 -24.27
C GLN A 517 -25.60 -12.14 -22.97
N GLU A 518 -24.78 -12.12 -21.92
CA GLU A 518 -25.09 -11.58 -20.60
C GLU A 518 -24.91 -10.05 -20.56
N CYS A 519 -25.39 -9.43 -19.48
CA CYS A 519 -25.28 -8.00 -19.23
C CYS A 519 -24.36 -7.70 -18.03
N VAL A 520 -23.57 -6.64 -18.15
CA VAL A 520 -22.76 -6.08 -17.05
C VAL A 520 -23.60 -5.18 -16.16
N LEU A 521 -23.20 -5.09 -14.88
CA LEU A 521 -23.78 -4.15 -13.92
C LEU A 521 -23.18 -2.76 -14.08
N LEU A 522 -24.05 -1.76 -14.01
CA LEU A 522 -23.69 -0.35 -13.97
C LEU A 522 -24.15 0.28 -12.66
N ALA A 523 -23.36 1.22 -12.16
CA ALA A 523 -23.73 2.04 -11.02
C ALA A 523 -24.68 3.17 -11.44
N GLN A 524 -25.74 3.36 -10.66
CA GLN A 524 -26.76 4.38 -10.94
C GLN A 524 -26.54 5.67 -10.17
N GLN A 525 -26.04 5.57 -8.94
CA GLN A 525 -25.93 6.69 -8.03
C GLN A 525 -24.56 6.75 -7.35
N LEU A 526 -24.03 7.96 -7.16
CA LEU A 526 -22.80 8.19 -6.38
C LEU A 526 -23.13 8.67 -4.97
N PRO A 527 -22.49 8.12 -3.92
CA PRO A 527 -22.62 8.59 -2.55
C PRO A 527 -21.90 9.93 -2.35
N GLN A 528 -22.26 10.65 -1.27
CA GLN A 528 -21.60 11.90 -0.91
C GLN A 528 -20.20 11.60 -0.36
N LEU A 529 -19.20 12.40 -0.73
CA LEU A 529 -17.88 12.36 -0.13
C LEU A 529 -17.92 13.05 1.26
N SER A 530 -17.28 12.48 2.28
CA SER A 530 -17.49 12.69 3.74
C SER A 530 -17.29 14.11 4.34
N ALA A 531 -17.28 15.18 3.53
CA ALA A 531 -17.20 16.56 3.99
C ALA A 531 -18.31 17.41 3.34
N SER A 532 -19.27 17.89 4.14
CA SER A 532 -20.23 18.90 3.68
C SER A 532 -19.53 20.24 3.51
N THR A 533 -19.45 20.72 2.28
CA THR A 533 -19.31 22.15 2.03
C THR A 533 -20.70 22.73 1.80
N ARG A 534 -21.20 23.57 2.71
CA ARG A 534 -22.35 24.43 2.42
C ARG A 534 -21.91 25.49 1.41
N LYS A 535 -21.84 25.14 0.12
CA LYS A 535 -21.82 26.14 -0.95
C LYS A 535 -23.26 26.49 -1.31
N GLU A 536 -23.51 27.77 -1.52
CA GLU A 536 -24.86 28.29 -1.73
C GLU A 536 -25.46 27.79 -3.05
N HIS A 537 -26.72 27.37 -3.02
CA HIS A 537 -27.44 26.81 -4.18
C HIS A 537 -27.42 27.76 -5.40
N SER A 538 -27.43 29.06 -5.12
CA SER A 538 -27.30 30.14 -6.10
C SER A 538 -25.99 30.08 -6.88
N LEU A 539 -24.87 29.77 -6.22
CA LEU A 539 -23.56 29.64 -6.87
C LEU A 539 -23.53 28.47 -7.85
N ALA A 540 -24.09 27.34 -7.45
CA ALA A 540 -24.13 26.14 -8.30
C ALA A 540 -24.91 26.41 -9.60
N TYR A 541 -26.06 27.09 -9.50
CA TYR A 541 -26.84 27.50 -10.67
C TYR A 541 -26.06 28.49 -11.56
N LEU A 542 -25.39 29.49 -10.95
CA LEU A 542 -24.56 30.45 -11.66
C LEU A 542 -23.44 29.75 -12.45
N LEU A 543 -22.71 28.83 -11.80
CA LEU A 543 -21.62 28.08 -12.44
C LEU A 543 -22.13 27.24 -13.60
N GLY A 544 -23.26 26.54 -13.43
CA GLY A 544 -23.89 25.76 -14.50
C GLY A 544 -24.20 26.61 -15.73
N GLY A 545 -24.84 27.76 -15.55
CA GLY A 545 -25.16 28.67 -16.65
C GLY A 545 -23.93 29.33 -17.29
N LEU A 546 -22.92 29.67 -16.48
CA LEU A 546 -21.67 30.27 -16.96
C LEU A 546 -20.79 29.28 -17.73
N MET A 547 -20.81 28.00 -17.38
CA MET A 547 -20.00 27.01 -18.09
C MET A 547 -20.59 26.65 -19.46
N THR A 548 -21.89 26.85 -19.68
CA THR A 548 -22.54 26.60 -20.98
C THR A 548 -22.58 27.82 -21.88
N ASP A 549 -23.10 28.94 -21.39
CA ASP A 549 -23.35 30.17 -22.19
C ASP A 549 -22.42 31.33 -21.82
N GLY A 550 -21.54 31.11 -20.84
CA GLY A 550 -20.66 32.11 -20.26
C GLY A 550 -19.20 31.95 -20.65
N HIS A 551 -18.44 33.00 -20.37
CA HIS A 551 -17.00 33.05 -20.51
C HIS A 551 -16.43 33.95 -19.43
N VAL A 552 -15.38 33.46 -18.77
CA VAL A 552 -14.60 34.25 -17.81
C VAL A 552 -13.32 34.69 -18.49
N HIS A 553 -13.21 35.98 -18.79
CA HIS A 553 -11.99 36.57 -19.31
C HIS A 553 -11.15 37.12 -18.17
N LEU A 554 -9.93 36.60 -18.00
CA LEU A 554 -9.02 37.03 -16.94
C LEU A 554 -7.65 37.34 -17.53
N THR A 555 -7.12 38.52 -17.19
CA THR A 555 -5.77 38.97 -17.54
C THR A 555 -5.06 39.48 -16.29
N ARG A 556 -3.78 39.85 -16.42
CA ARG A 556 -3.01 40.40 -15.29
C ARG A 556 -3.66 41.65 -14.67
N THR A 557 -4.34 42.47 -15.45
CA THR A 557 -4.89 43.77 -15.02
C THR A 557 -6.41 43.85 -15.05
N HIS A 558 -7.11 42.98 -15.77
CA HIS A 558 -8.56 43.02 -15.96
C HIS A 558 -9.19 41.65 -15.75
N GLY A 559 -10.43 41.63 -15.26
CA GLY A 559 -11.25 40.43 -15.27
C GLY A 559 -12.72 40.76 -15.50
N GLU A 560 -13.36 39.90 -16.29
CA GLU A 560 -14.72 40.04 -16.77
C GLU A 560 -15.40 38.67 -16.75
N VAL A 561 -16.58 38.61 -16.13
CA VAL A 561 -17.49 37.47 -16.25
C VAL A 561 -18.61 37.88 -17.19
N THR A 562 -18.81 37.13 -18.26
CA THR A 562 -19.79 37.47 -19.29
C THR A 562 -20.56 36.25 -19.72
N PHE A 563 -21.86 36.39 -19.96
CA PHE A 563 -22.63 35.41 -20.73
C PHE A 563 -23.42 36.08 -21.83
N ILE A 564 -23.70 35.34 -22.90
CA ILE A 564 -24.39 35.86 -24.08
C ILE A 564 -25.75 35.20 -24.16
N GLN A 565 -26.81 36.00 -24.25
CA GLN A 565 -28.15 35.45 -24.38
C GLN A 565 -29.05 36.29 -25.28
N LYS A 566 -29.99 35.62 -25.96
CA LYS A 566 -31.01 36.30 -26.75
C LYS A 566 -32.09 36.90 -25.84
N PRO A 567 -32.53 38.16 -26.06
CA PRO A 567 -33.61 38.78 -25.29
C PRO A 567 -34.99 38.29 -25.76
N GLU A 568 -35.20 36.97 -25.72
CA GLU A 568 -36.48 36.33 -26.04
C GLU A 568 -37.25 36.07 -24.74
N VAL A 569 -38.58 36.13 -24.77
CA VAL A 569 -39.44 35.94 -23.58
C VAL A 569 -39.10 34.64 -22.83
N ALA A 570 -38.81 33.56 -23.54
CA ALA A 570 -38.44 32.27 -22.97
C ALA A 570 -37.09 32.26 -22.23
N LYS A 571 -36.27 33.31 -22.34
CA LYS A 571 -34.93 33.40 -21.75
C LYS A 571 -34.79 34.49 -20.68
N LEU A 572 -35.82 35.33 -20.51
CA LEU A 572 -35.81 36.41 -19.53
C LEU A 572 -35.65 35.88 -18.10
N ASP A 573 -36.34 34.80 -17.74
CA ASP A 573 -36.26 34.20 -16.41
C ASP A 573 -34.85 33.64 -16.12
N PHE A 574 -34.19 33.05 -17.13
CA PHE A 574 -32.80 32.61 -17.00
C PHE A 574 -31.86 33.80 -16.77
N ILE A 575 -32.00 34.88 -17.54
CA ILE A 575 -31.19 36.09 -17.40
C ILE A 575 -31.39 36.72 -16.02
N ALA A 576 -32.63 36.79 -15.52
CA ALA A 576 -32.95 37.30 -14.19
C ALA A 576 -32.29 36.46 -13.10
N ARG A 577 -32.43 35.13 -13.15
CA ARG A 577 -31.80 34.22 -12.17
C ARG A 577 -30.28 34.25 -12.20
N MET A 578 -29.66 34.42 -13.37
CA MET A 578 -28.20 34.60 -13.47
C MET A 578 -27.75 35.89 -12.79
N ASN A 579 -28.52 36.98 -12.92
CA ASN A 579 -28.27 38.23 -12.22
C ASN A 579 -28.45 38.10 -10.71
N GLU A 580 -29.57 37.54 -10.26
CA GLU A 580 -29.85 37.28 -8.84
C GLU A 580 -28.76 36.41 -8.21
N ALA A 581 -28.32 35.36 -8.91
CA ALA A 581 -27.27 34.48 -8.43
C ALA A 581 -25.92 35.18 -8.33
N LEU A 582 -25.54 36.02 -9.31
CA LEU A 582 -24.29 36.79 -9.23
C LEU A 582 -24.35 37.82 -8.10
N GLU A 583 -25.48 38.49 -7.93
CA GLU A 583 -25.68 39.50 -6.88
C GLU A 583 -25.70 38.87 -5.49
N ALA A 584 -26.37 37.74 -5.31
CA ALA A 584 -26.39 37.02 -4.04
C ALA A 584 -24.99 36.56 -3.60
N ASN A 585 -24.18 36.04 -4.53
CA ASN A 585 -22.86 35.48 -4.21
C ASN A 585 -21.75 36.53 -4.14
N TYR A 586 -21.85 37.63 -4.90
CA TYR A 586 -20.73 38.57 -5.09
C TYR A 586 -21.11 40.05 -4.96
N GLY A 587 -22.38 40.38 -4.65
CA GLY A 587 -22.84 41.75 -4.44
C GLY A 587 -22.81 42.64 -5.70
N LYS A 588 -22.75 42.04 -6.90
CA LYS A 588 -22.77 42.75 -8.19
C LYS A 588 -23.69 42.04 -9.18
N ALA A 589 -24.45 42.82 -9.96
CA ALA A 589 -25.26 42.35 -11.07
C ALA A 589 -24.52 42.48 -12.42
N PHE A 590 -24.95 41.71 -13.42
CA PHE A 590 -24.50 41.88 -14.79
C PHE A 590 -25.13 43.14 -15.40
N LYS A 591 -24.35 43.85 -16.24
CA LYS A 591 -24.84 44.94 -17.06
C LYS A 591 -25.12 44.46 -18.47
N GLU A 592 -26.26 44.85 -19.01
CA GLU A 592 -26.66 44.50 -20.37
C GLU A 592 -25.95 45.38 -21.39
N HIS A 593 -25.37 44.74 -22.41
CA HIS A 593 -24.73 45.38 -23.56
C HIS A 593 -25.29 44.77 -24.86
N ALA A 594 -26.00 45.58 -25.65
CA ALA A 594 -26.53 45.14 -26.94
C ALA A 594 -25.39 44.75 -27.89
N LYS A 595 -25.43 43.54 -28.48
CA LYS A 595 -24.52 43.18 -29.58
C LYS A 595 -25.12 43.59 -30.92
N LYS A 596 -24.25 43.86 -31.89
CA LYS A 596 -24.66 44.10 -33.28
C LYS A 596 -25.39 42.87 -33.82
N VAL A 597 -26.42 43.11 -34.63
CA VAL A 597 -27.15 42.06 -35.34
C VAL A 597 -26.16 41.28 -36.20
N SER A 598 -26.14 39.96 -36.01
CA SER A 598 -25.32 39.04 -36.79
C SER A 598 -26.19 38.36 -37.84
N SER A 599 -25.66 38.16 -39.05
CA SER A 599 -26.31 37.37 -40.09
C SER A 599 -25.37 36.27 -40.57
N GLY A 600 -25.93 35.10 -40.87
CA GLY A 600 -25.21 33.95 -41.39
C GLY A 600 -26.12 33.06 -42.22
N PHE A 601 -25.57 32.03 -42.86
CA PHE A 601 -26.37 31.09 -43.65
C PHE A 601 -26.37 29.71 -42.98
N ILE A 602 -27.56 29.21 -42.62
CA ILE A 602 -27.75 27.85 -42.12
C ILE A 602 -28.55 27.08 -43.17
N ARG A 603 -27.94 26.04 -43.76
CA ARG A 603 -28.55 25.21 -44.82
C ARG A 603 -29.11 26.03 -45.99
N GLY A 604 -28.33 27.02 -46.45
CA GLY A 604 -28.69 27.89 -47.58
C GLY A 604 -29.72 28.98 -47.27
N LYS A 605 -30.24 29.07 -46.04
CA LYS A 605 -31.13 30.15 -45.61
C LYS A 605 -30.38 31.19 -44.80
N GLN A 606 -30.57 32.47 -45.12
CA GLN A 606 -30.03 33.56 -44.31
C GLN A 606 -30.77 33.60 -42.97
N VAL A 607 -30.03 33.46 -41.88
CA VAL A 607 -30.51 33.57 -40.52
C VAL A 607 -29.90 34.84 -39.94
N VAL A 608 -30.76 35.75 -39.51
CA VAL A 608 -30.39 37.00 -38.85
C VAL A 608 -30.77 36.88 -37.38
N GLY A 609 -29.84 37.19 -36.48
CA GLY A 609 -30.05 37.08 -35.03
C GLY A 609 -29.39 38.21 -34.26
N SER A 610 -30.09 38.71 -33.24
CA SER A 610 -29.56 39.60 -32.21
C SER A 610 -29.40 38.84 -30.89
N ALA A 611 -28.37 39.19 -30.13
CA ALA A 611 -28.14 38.69 -28.78
C ALA A 611 -27.54 39.82 -27.94
N ASN A 612 -27.74 39.78 -26.63
CA ASN A 612 -27.17 40.73 -25.70
C ASN A 612 -26.05 40.05 -24.91
N ALA A 613 -25.01 40.82 -24.57
CA ALA A 613 -23.95 40.37 -23.67
C ALA A 613 -24.24 40.94 -22.28
N TYR A 614 -24.28 40.07 -21.27
CA TYR A 614 -24.45 40.43 -19.88
C TYR A 614 -23.09 40.36 -19.21
N ARG A 615 -22.54 41.49 -18.78
CA ARG A 615 -21.13 41.62 -18.38
C ARG A 615 -21.00 42.11 -16.95
N CYS A 616 -20.12 41.48 -16.19
CA CYS A 616 -19.66 41.96 -14.90
C CYS A 616 -18.14 42.19 -14.93
N TYR A 617 -17.74 43.46 -14.92
CA TYR A 617 -16.32 43.85 -14.88
C TYR A 617 -15.84 43.87 -13.43
N SER A 618 -15.17 42.80 -13.02
CA SER A 618 -14.55 42.68 -11.70
C SER A 618 -13.51 41.58 -11.71
N LYS A 619 -12.23 41.94 -11.55
CA LYS A 619 -11.14 40.97 -11.52
C LYS A 619 -11.30 39.95 -10.39
N SER A 620 -11.68 40.42 -9.19
CA SER A 620 -11.90 39.54 -8.03
C SER A 620 -12.97 38.47 -8.29
N ILE A 621 -14.10 38.86 -8.87
CA ILE A 621 -15.22 37.95 -9.18
C ILE A 621 -14.81 36.99 -10.30
N ALA A 622 -14.15 37.49 -11.35
CA ALA A 622 -13.66 36.64 -12.43
C ALA A 622 -12.65 35.59 -11.94
N THR A 623 -11.75 35.94 -11.02
CA THR A 623 -10.84 34.99 -10.38
C THR A 623 -11.59 33.95 -9.55
N ALA A 624 -12.50 34.39 -8.66
CA ALA A 624 -13.28 33.47 -7.83
C ALA A 624 -14.13 32.50 -8.65
N VAL A 625 -14.84 33.00 -9.67
CA VAL A 625 -15.65 32.15 -10.56
C VAL A 625 -14.78 31.15 -11.33
N ARG A 626 -13.57 31.53 -11.75
CA ARG A 626 -12.65 30.63 -12.45
C ARG A 626 -12.18 29.48 -11.55
N GLU A 627 -11.78 29.78 -10.31
CA GLU A 627 -11.39 28.78 -9.31
C GLU A 627 -12.53 27.80 -8.98
N GLU A 628 -13.76 28.32 -8.90
CA GLU A 628 -14.97 27.52 -8.71
C GLU A 628 -15.27 26.63 -9.93
N GLN A 629 -15.02 27.10 -11.16
CA GLN A 629 -15.15 26.29 -12.38
C GLN A 629 -14.12 25.15 -12.44
N GLU A 630 -12.88 25.38 -12.02
CA GLU A 630 -11.80 24.37 -12.04
C GLU A 630 -12.00 23.28 -10.99
N THR A 631 -12.70 23.59 -9.89
CA THR A 631 -12.95 22.66 -8.76
C THR A 631 -14.37 22.10 -8.73
N ILE A 632 -15.16 22.33 -9.79
CA ILE A 632 -16.58 22.00 -9.81
C ILE A 632 -16.86 20.50 -9.64
N VAL A 633 -16.05 19.63 -10.26
CA VAL A 633 -16.22 18.17 -10.18
C VAL A 633 -16.06 17.70 -8.72
N THR A 634 -14.97 18.09 -8.07
CA THR A 634 -14.71 17.72 -6.67
C THR A 634 -15.69 18.37 -5.70
N THR A 635 -16.14 19.59 -6.00
CA THR A 635 -17.20 20.28 -5.27
C THR A 635 -18.51 19.48 -5.33
N LEU A 636 -18.93 19.02 -6.52
CA LEU A 636 -20.16 18.24 -6.69
C LEU A 636 -20.09 16.87 -5.99
N LEU A 637 -18.90 16.26 -5.87
CA LEU A 637 -18.71 15.02 -5.10
C LEU A 637 -18.91 15.22 -3.59
N LYS A 638 -18.54 16.40 -3.07
CA LYS A 638 -18.65 16.77 -1.64
C LYS A 638 -20.02 17.35 -1.27
N SER A 639 -20.69 17.98 -2.23
CA SER A 639 -21.99 18.63 -2.03
C SER A 639 -23.16 17.64 -1.96
N ASP A 640 -24.28 18.10 -1.41
CA ASP A 640 -25.54 17.35 -1.40
C ASP A 640 -26.17 17.24 -2.81
N ALA A 641 -27.25 16.46 -2.91
CA ALA A 641 -27.97 16.24 -4.15
C ALA A 641 -28.69 17.51 -4.67
N ASP A 642 -29.03 18.45 -3.79
CA ASP A 642 -29.76 19.67 -4.14
C ASP A 642 -28.86 20.66 -4.90
N VAL A 643 -27.59 20.76 -4.50
CA VAL A 643 -26.56 21.50 -5.22
C VAL A 643 -26.36 20.95 -6.64
N ALA A 644 -26.37 19.62 -6.82
CA ALA A 644 -26.29 19.01 -8.14
C ALA A 644 -27.51 19.33 -9.02
N CYS A 645 -28.72 19.40 -8.44
CA CYS A 645 -29.93 19.85 -9.14
C CYS A 645 -29.81 21.31 -9.60
N HIS A 646 -29.33 22.21 -8.74
CA HIS A 646 -29.14 23.62 -9.09
C HIS A 646 -28.09 23.81 -10.18
N PHE A 647 -26.96 23.10 -10.10
CA PHE A 647 -25.95 23.09 -11.15
C PHE A 647 -26.51 22.62 -12.49
N LEU A 648 -27.20 21.47 -12.50
CA LEU A 648 -27.84 20.96 -13.72
C LEU A 648 -28.91 21.92 -14.25
N ALA A 649 -29.67 22.58 -13.38
CA ALA A 649 -30.66 23.56 -13.80
C ALA A 649 -30.01 24.77 -14.50
N GLY A 650 -28.89 25.27 -13.99
CA GLY A 650 -28.10 26.31 -14.65
C GLY A 650 -27.60 25.88 -16.03
N VAL A 651 -27.06 24.66 -16.14
CA VAL A 651 -26.61 24.07 -17.41
C VAL A 651 -27.76 23.94 -18.40
N ILE A 652 -28.91 23.42 -17.95
CA ILE A 652 -30.10 23.17 -18.78
C ILE A 652 -30.74 24.49 -19.21
N ASP A 653 -30.86 25.48 -18.33
CA ASP A 653 -31.42 26.77 -18.66
C ASP A 653 -30.48 27.64 -19.49
N GLY A 654 -29.17 27.40 -19.45
CA GLY A 654 -28.20 27.97 -20.39
C GLY A 654 -28.40 27.40 -21.78
N ASP A 655 -27.84 26.21 -22.05
CA ASP A 655 -27.79 25.63 -23.41
C ASP A 655 -28.67 24.37 -23.60
N GLY A 656 -29.45 23.98 -22.60
CA GLY A 656 -30.32 22.81 -22.68
C GLY A 656 -31.48 22.97 -23.68
N SER A 657 -31.83 21.88 -24.35
CA SER A 657 -33.00 21.80 -25.23
C SER A 657 -33.86 20.58 -24.93
N PHE A 658 -35.18 20.72 -25.01
CA PHE A 658 -36.12 19.62 -24.78
C PHE A 658 -36.73 19.16 -26.11
N GLN A 659 -36.45 17.91 -26.49
CA GLN A 659 -36.99 17.30 -27.71
C GLN A 659 -37.33 15.83 -27.45
N LYS A 660 -38.52 15.39 -27.86
CA LYS A 660 -38.97 13.99 -27.80
C LYS A 660 -38.83 13.36 -26.39
N GLY A 661 -39.22 14.08 -25.34
CA GLY A 661 -39.12 13.57 -23.96
C GLY A 661 -37.68 13.43 -23.45
N ARG A 662 -36.73 14.22 -23.98
CA ARG A 662 -35.32 14.22 -23.57
C ARG A 662 -34.80 15.64 -23.45
N VAL A 663 -34.00 15.88 -22.42
CA VAL A 663 -33.16 17.07 -22.33
C VAL A 663 -31.83 16.76 -22.99
N ASN A 664 -31.42 17.59 -23.94
CA ASN A 664 -30.13 17.50 -24.63
C ASN A 664 -29.30 18.70 -24.21
N VAL A 665 -28.09 18.43 -23.72
CA VAL A 665 -27.08 19.45 -23.39
C VAL A 665 -25.87 19.21 -24.27
N TYR A 666 -25.47 20.23 -25.04
CA TYR A 666 -24.32 20.15 -25.92
C TYR A 666 -23.09 20.73 -25.20
N VAL A 667 -22.03 19.94 -25.12
CA VAL A 667 -20.84 20.25 -24.33
C VAL A 667 -19.61 20.06 -25.21
N SER A 668 -18.69 21.03 -25.21
CA SER A 668 -17.45 20.97 -26.02
C SER A 668 -16.37 20.03 -25.45
N GLY A 669 -16.56 19.48 -24.24
CA GLY A 669 -15.66 18.55 -23.56
C GLY A 669 -15.11 19.10 -22.23
N GLY A 670 -14.16 18.39 -21.62
CA GLY A 670 -13.44 18.82 -20.40
C GLY A 670 -14.30 18.79 -19.11
N ASP A 671 -13.94 19.66 -18.15
CA ASP A 671 -14.52 19.70 -16.80
C ASP A 671 -16.05 19.82 -16.79
N LEU A 672 -16.65 20.50 -17.77
CA LEU A 672 -18.11 20.61 -17.87
C LEU A 672 -18.77 19.26 -18.14
N LEU A 673 -18.21 18.44 -19.03
CA LEU A 673 -18.76 17.12 -19.32
C LEU A 673 -18.72 16.27 -18.04
N GLU A 674 -17.55 16.20 -17.40
CA GLU A 674 -17.35 15.44 -16.17
C GLU A 674 -18.25 15.92 -15.03
N ALA A 675 -18.41 17.23 -14.87
CA ALA A 675 -19.30 17.83 -13.87
C ALA A 675 -20.77 17.46 -14.12
N VAL A 676 -21.22 17.49 -15.38
CA VAL A 676 -22.58 17.07 -15.74
C VAL A 676 -22.78 15.57 -15.46
N ILE A 677 -21.81 14.71 -15.75
CA ILE A 677 -21.86 13.28 -15.43
C ILE A 677 -21.98 13.07 -13.91
N VAL A 678 -21.09 13.69 -13.12
CA VAL A 678 -21.10 13.58 -11.66
C VAL A 678 -22.41 14.11 -11.09
N ALA A 679 -22.87 15.30 -11.52
CA ALA A 679 -24.12 15.87 -11.05
C ALA A 679 -25.32 14.98 -11.36
N CYS A 680 -25.38 14.38 -12.56
CA CYS A 680 -26.41 13.41 -12.92
C CYS A 680 -26.37 12.19 -11.98
N MET A 681 -25.20 11.58 -11.80
CA MET A 681 -25.07 10.39 -10.96
C MET A 681 -25.30 10.68 -9.47
N ARG A 682 -24.96 11.88 -8.95
CA ARG A 682 -25.28 12.28 -7.57
C ARG A 682 -26.78 12.25 -7.28
N ILE A 683 -27.59 12.57 -8.29
CA ILE A 683 -29.06 12.51 -8.20
C ILE A 683 -29.63 11.22 -8.80
N GLY A 684 -28.80 10.20 -9.10
CA GLY A 684 -29.24 8.88 -9.55
C GLY A 684 -29.71 8.82 -11.01
N ILE A 685 -29.19 9.68 -11.87
CA ILE A 685 -29.38 9.70 -13.33
C ILE A 685 -28.11 9.15 -14.00
N VAL A 686 -28.26 8.18 -14.92
CA VAL A 686 -27.16 7.74 -15.80
C VAL A 686 -27.40 8.32 -17.19
N PRO A 687 -26.75 9.43 -17.56
CA PRO A 687 -27.03 10.11 -18.81
C PRO A 687 -26.51 9.31 -20.01
N GLN A 688 -27.12 9.51 -21.18
CA GLN A 688 -26.62 8.94 -22.43
C GLN A 688 -25.75 9.97 -23.14
N VAL A 689 -24.47 9.65 -23.31
CA VAL A 689 -23.54 10.53 -24.02
C VAL A 689 -23.36 10.04 -25.45
N SER A 690 -23.43 10.96 -26.40
CA SER A 690 -23.10 10.74 -27.79
C SER A 690 -22.17 11.85 -28.27
N THR A 691 -21.35 11.58 -29.27
CA THR A 691 -20.38 12.55 -29.77
C THR A 691 -20.63 12.81 -31.25
N ASN A 692 -20.60 14.07 -31.65
CA ASN A 692 -20.61 14.47 -33.05
C ASN A 692 -19.46 15.46 -33.28
N ARG A 693 -18.45 15.02 -34.04
CA ARG A 693 -17.17 15.73 -34.18
C ARG A 693 -16.53 15.96 -32.80
N SER A 694 -16.38 17.20 -32.37
CA SER A 694 -15.78 17.59 -31.09
C SER A 694 -16.82 18.02 -30.04
N ILE A 695 -18.12 17.77 -30.26
CA ILE A 695 -19.19 18.16 -29.33
C ILE A 695 -19.88 16.91 -28.79
N TYR A 696 -19.93 16.82 -27.46
CA TYR A 696 -20.68 15.82 -26.72
C TYR A 696 -22.13 16.28 -26.58
N ASN A 697 -23.08 15.40 -26.87
CA ASN A 697 -24.48 15.58 -26.53
C ASN A 697 -24.81 14.67 -25.35
N VAL A 698 -25.02 15.27 -24.19
CA VAL A 698 -25.47 14.60 -22.97
C VAL A 698 -27.00 14.60 -22.94
N GLN A 699 -27.59 13.41 -23.04
CA GLN A 699 -29.03 13.23 -23.03
C GLN A 699 -29.50 12.80 -21.66
N ILE A 700 -30.28 13.67 -21.01
CA ILE A 700 -30.93 13.41 -19.74
C ILE A 700 -32.37 12.98 -19.99
N VAL A 701 -32.70 11.84 -19.39
CA VAL A 701 -33.82 11.02 -19.77
C VAL A 701 -34.60 10.49 -18.58
N GLU A 702 -34.10 10.75 -17.37
CA GLU A 702 -34.59 10.24 -16.10
C GLU A 702 -34.79 11.43 -15.16
N LYS A 703 -35.71 11.29 -14.19
CA LYS A 703 -35.98 12.31 -13.16
C LYS A 703 -36.22 13.72 -13.74
N LEU A 704 -36.86 13.80 -14.91
CA LEU A 704 -37.16 15.07 -15.57
C LEU A 704 -38.10 15.94 -14.73
N ASP A 705 -39.07 15.33 -14.04
CA ASP A 705 -39.95 16.05 -13.10
C ASP A 705 -39.21 16.63 -11.89
N LEU A 706 -38.10 16.02 -11.46
CA LEU A 706 -37.24 16.59 -10.42
C LEU A 706 -36.54 17.83 -10.98
N LEU A 707 -35.87 17.71 -12.12
CA LEU A 707 -35.14 18.83 -12.76
C LEU A 707 -36.07 19.99 -13.11
N ARG A 708 -37.32 19.70 -13.51
CA ARG A 708 -38.35 20.70 -13.79
C ARG A 708 -38.59 21.67 -12.62
N ARG A 709 -38.39 21.22 -11.38
CA ARG A 709 -38.56 22.07 -10.18
C ARG A 709 -37.47 23.13 -10.04
N TYR A 710 -36.31 22.90 -10.66
CA TYR A 710 -35.14 23.77 -10.54
C TYR A 710 -34.87 24.58 -11.82
N THR A 711 -35.33 24.10 -12.98
CA THR A 711 -35.22 24.78 -14.28
C THR A 711 -36.36 25.78 -14.48
N SER A 712 -36.04 26.95 -14.99
CA SER A 712 -36.95 28.03 -15.36
C SER A 712 -37.27 28.08 -16.85
N ARG A 713 -36.40 27.56 -17.73
CA ARG A 713 -36.56 27.66 -19.18
C ARG A 713 -37.04 26.37 -19.82
N VAL A 714 -36.43 25.25 -19.44
CA VAL A 714 -36.66 23.97 -20.13
C VAL A 714 -37.78 23.20 -19.41
N PRO A 715 -38.85 22.79 -20.12
CA PRO A 715 -40.05 22.27 -19.47
C PRO A 715 -39.87 20.87 -18.84
N CYS A 716 -38.80 20.14 -19.16
CA CYS A 716 -38.39 18.86 -18.56
C CYS A 716 -39.58 17.92 -18.26
N ARG A 717 -40.41 17.62 -19.28
CA ARG A 717 -41.58 16.75 -19.10
C ARG A 717 -41.18 15.29 -19.28
N ASP A 718 -41.61 14.41 -18.38
CA ASP A 718 -41.53 12.97 -18.63
C ASP A 718 -42.73 12.52 -19.48
N GLU A 719 -42.44 12.09 -20.70
CA GLU A 719 -43.43 11.64 -21.69
C GLU A 719 -43.30 10.12 -21.97
N ARG A 720 -42.49 9.40 -21.19
CA ARG A 720 -42.17 8.01 -21.46
C ARG A 720 -43.16 7.05 -20.85
N LYS A 721 -43.43 5.99 -21.59
CA LYS A 721 -44.21 4.83 -21.12
C LYS A 721 -43.35 3.71 -20.54
N VAL A 722 -42.04 3.76 -20.77
CA VAL A 722 -41.05 2.74 -20.38
C VAL A 722 -39.91 3.44 -19.65
N GLY A 723 -39.51 2.89 -18.50
CA GLY A 723 -38.40 3.42 -17.71
C GLY A 723 -37.03 3.31 -18.40
N SER A 724 -36.01 3.86 -17.74
CA SER A 724 -34.61 3.91 -18.19
C SER A 724 -33.69 2.90 -17.48
N ARG A 725 -34.13 2.42 -16.31
CA ARG A 725 -33.42 1.45 -15.48
C ARG A 725 -33.81 0.05 -15.90
N PHE A 726 -32.93 -0.65 -16.59
CA PHE A 726 -33.20 -1.98 -17.16
C PHE A 726 -32.44 -3.10 -16.45
N PHE A 727 -33.05 -4.27 -16.47
CA PHE A 727 -32.48 -5.53 -16.02
C PHE A 727 -32.75 -6.64 -17.03
N ASN A 728 -31.82 -7.57 -17.17
CA ASN A 728 -31.94 -8.70 -18.06
C ASN A 728 -32.82 -9.78 -17.41
N THR A 729 -33.98 -10.06 -18.01
CA THR A 729 -34.94 -11.03 -17.44
C THR A 729 -34.36 -12.43 -17.26
N ARG A 730 -33.48 -12.88 -18.18
CA ARG A 730 -32.83 -14.20 -18.11
C ARG A 730 -31.86 -14.28 -16.92
N GLN A 731 -31.17 -13.18 -16.62
CA GLN A 731 -30.23 -13.10 -15.50
C GLN A 731 -30.91 -12.83 -14.16
N LEU A 732 -32.17 -12.37 -14.17
CA LEU A 732 -32.96 -12.12 -12.98
C LEU A 732 -33.71 -13.35 -12.48
N LEU A 733 -34.17 -14.24 -13.37
CA LEU A 733 -35.17 -15.25 -13.03
C LEU A 733 -34.64 -16.67 -13.27
N PRO A 734 -34.67 -17.56 -12.26
CA PRO A 734 -34.17 -18.94 -12.37
C PRO A 734 -35.08 -19.91 -13.14
N GLY A 735 -36.29 -19.48 -13.54
CA GLY A 735 -37.29 -20.39 -14.10
C GLY A 735 -38.59 -19.72 -14.54
N THR A 736 -39.69 -20.48 -14.52
CA THR A 736 -41.01 -20.02 -15.01
C THR A 736 -41.78 -19.25 -13.94
N VAL A 737 -42.03 -17.96 -14.16
CA VAL A 737 -42.78 -17.06 -13.26
C VAL A 737 -44.20 -16.82 -13.78
N ASN A 738 -44.35 -16.21 -14.95
CA ASN A 738 -45.62 -16.05 -15.66
C ASN A 738 -45.39 -15.93 -17.17
N SER A 739 -46.45 -16.06 -17.98
CA SER A 739 -46.32 -16.19 -19.44
C SER A 739 -45.54 -15.03 -20.11
N ASP A 740 -45.67 -13.78 -19.64
CA ASP A 740 -44.93 -12.64 -20.20
C ASP A 740 -43.45 -12.64 -19.81
N LEU A 741 -43.13 -12.79 -18.51
CA LEU A 741 -41.75 -12.85 -18.04
C LEU A 741 -41.01 -14.05 -18.62
N ASN A 742 -41.67 -15.20 -18.76
CA ASN A 742 -41.09 -16.41 -19.33
C ASN A 742 -40.74 -16.21 -20.82
N ASN A 743 -41.59 -15.48 -21.56
CA ASN A 743 -41.31 -15.13 -22.95
C ASN A 743 -40.10 -14.19 -23.06
N ARG A 744 -39.97 -13.23 -22.14
CA ARG A 744 -38.82 -12.31 -22.08
C ARG A 744 -37.53 -13.05 -21.73
N VAL A 745 -37.55 -13.98 -20.76
CA VAL A 745 -36.42 -14.84 -20.39
C VAL A 745 -35.94 -15.65 -21.60
N ARG A 746 -36.87 -16.32 -22.31
CA ARG A 746 -36.56 -17.11 -23.52
C ARG A 746 -35.87 -16.25 -24.58
N LYS A 747 -36.38 -15.03 -24.80
CA LYS A 747 -35.87 -14.08 -25.80
C LYS A 747 -34.70 -13.20 -25.32
N ASN A 748 -34.15 -13.44 -24.14
CA ASN A 748 -33.08 -12.63 -23.53
C ASN A 748 -33.43 -11.13 -23.43
N LEU A 749 -34.69 -10.76 -23.18
CA LEU A 749 -35.12 -9.36 -23.22
C LEU A 749 -34.83 -8.63 -21.91
N LEU A 750 -34.63 -7.32 -22.01
CA LEU A 750 -34.56 -6.45 -20.86
C LEU A 750 -35.98 -6.09 -20.38
N ILE A 751 -36.14 -5.91 -19.08
CA ILE A 751 -37.33 -5.34 -18.43
C ILE A 751 -36.92 -4.10 -17.67
N ASP A 752 -37.71 -3.03 -17.73
CA ASP A 752 -37.45 -1.84 -16.93
C ASP A 752 -37.93 -2.04 -15.47
N ALA A 753 -37.40 -1.25 -14.55
CA ALA A 753 -37.69 -1.36 -13.12
C ALA A 753 -39.19 -1.18 -12.78
N GLN A 754 -39.94 -0.34 -13.53
CA GLN A 754 -41.38 -0.18 -13.30
C GLN A 754 -42.13 -1.43 -13.78
N GLY A 755 -41.77 -1.95 -14.96
CA GLY A 755 -42.27 -3.20 -15.48
C GLY A 755 -42.00 -4.38 -14.53
N LEU A 756 -40.78 -4.47 -13.98
CA LEU A 756 -40.41 -5.51 -13.03
C LEU A 756 -41.21 -5.40 -11.72
N SER A 757 -41.35 -4.20 -11.17
CA SER A 757 -42.16 -3.93 -9.97
C SER A 757 -43.63 -4.32 -10.16
N ALA A 758 -44.21 -4.04 -11.34
CA ALA A 758 -45.59 -4.44 -11.65
C ALA A 758 -45.81 -5.96 -11.68
N HIS A 759 -44.76 -6.74 -11.96
CA HIS A 759 -44.84 -8.21 -12.00
C HIS A 759 -44.48 -8.86 -10.65
N LEU A 760 -43.92 -8.09 -9.71
CA LEU A 760 -43.47 -8.54 -8.41
C LEU A 760 -44.57 -9.22 -7.56
N PRO A 761 -45.85 -8.76 -7.57
CA PRO A 761 -46.93 -9.45 -6.87
C PRO A 761 -47.26 -10.83 -7.44
N ALA A 762 -46.92 -11.09 -8.71
CA ALA A 762 -47.17 -12.37 -9.39
C ALA A 762 -46.03 -13.39 -9.17
N VAL A 763 -44.95 -13.01 -8.48
CA VAL A 763 -43.86 -13.91 -8.10
C VAL A 763 -44.27 -14.67 -6.84
N SER A 764 -44.49 -15.98 -6.96
CA SER A 764 -44.90 -16.84 -5.85
C SER A 764 -43.76 -17.22 -4.89
N ASP A 765 -42.52 -17.22 -5.38
CA ASP A 765 -41.33 -17.48 -4.58
C ASP A 765 -40.98 -16.26 -3.73
N ALA A 766 -41.19 -16.37 -2.42
CA ALA A 766 -40.95 -15.29 -1.46
C ALA A 766 -39.48 -14.83 -1.42
N ARG A 767 -38.52 -15.75 -1.61
CA ARG A 767 -37.09 -15.45 -1.59
C ARG A 767 -36.67 -14.73 -2.86
N LEU A 768 -37.18 -15.15 -4.01
CA LEU A 768 -36.96 -14.45 -5.28
C LEU A 768 -37.60 -13.05 -5.25
N LYS A 769 -38.80 -12.93 -4.68
CA LYS A 769 -39.50 -11.65 -4.54
C LYS A 769 -38.68 -10.66 -3.70
N ASP A 770 -38.21 -11.08 -2.52
CA ASP A 770 -37.36 -10.26 -1.64
C ASP A 770 -36.06 -9.83 -2.34
N ARG A 771 -35.41 -10.73 -3.08
CA ARG A 771 -34.22 -10.39 -3.90
C ARG A 771 -34.50 -9.32 -4.95
N LEU A 772 -35.62 -9.44 -5.67
CA LEU A 772 -36.02 -8.47 -6.67
C LEU A 772 -36.40 -7.12 -6.04
N GLU A 773 -37.03 -7.12 -4.85
CA GLU A 773 -37.31 -5.92 -4.06
C GLU A 773 -36.01 -5.22 -3.63
N HIS A 774 -35.03 -5.97 -3.13
CA HIS A 774 -33.70 -5.45 -2.76
C HIS A 774 -32.96 -4.88 -3.97
N LEU A 775 -33.00 -5.58 -5.11
CA LEU A 775 -32.41 -5.09 -6.36
C LEU A 775 -33.11 -3.83 -6.88
N LEU A 776 -34.44 -3.73 -6.77
CA LEU A 776 -35.19 -2.53 -7.14
C LEU A 776 -34.84 -1.35 -6.22
N ALA A 777 -34.54 -1.61 -4.94
CA ALA A 777 -34.10 -0.61 -3.98
C ALA A 777 -32.64 -0.17 -4.20
N SER A 778 -31.79 -1.01 -4.82
CA SER A 778 -30.35 -0.77 -5.02
C SER A 778 -29.99 0.41 -5.94
N ASP A 779 -28.68 0.68 -6.08
CA ASP A 779 -28.10 1.62 -7.05
C ASP A 779 -27.64 0.93 -8.34
N LEU A 780 -28.22 -0.20 -8.72
CA LEU A 780 -27.76 -1.02 -9.84
C LEU A 780 -28.68 -1.00 -11.06
N ARG A 781 -28.10 -1.16 -12.25
CA ARG A 781 -28.81 -1.47 -13.51
C ARG A 781 -27.92 -2.31 -14.42
N GLN A 782 -28.46 -2.83 -15.53
CA GLN A 782 -27.72 -3.65 -16.48
C GLN A 782 -27.61 -3.02 -17.87
N ALA A 783 -26.51 -3.33 -18.56
CA ALA A 783 -26.29 -3.04 -19.97
C ALA A 783 -25.68 -4.24 -20.70
N ARG A 784 -25.97 -4.36 -22.01
CA ARG A 784 -25.39 -5.42 -22.85
C ARG A 784 -23.94 -5.10 -23.18
N VAL A 785 -23.17 -6.16 -23.35
CA VAL A 785 -21.82 -6.13 -23.91
C VAL A 785 -21.82 -6.70 -25.32
N ALA A 786 -20.95 -6.18 -26.18
CA ALA A 786 -20.70 -6.71 -27.52
C ALA A 786 -19.21 -6.60 -27.85
N MET A 787 -18.65 -7.65 -28.44
CA MET A 787 -17.26 -7.64 -28.89
C MET A 787 -17.16 -6.69 -30.08
N GLU A 788 -16.22 -5.74 -30.03
CA GLU A 788 -15.93 -4.85 -31.17
C GLU A 788 -14.67 -5.29 -31.91
N GLU A 789 -13.57 -5.54 -31.18
CA GLU A 789 -12.26 -5.79 -31.77
C GLU A 789 -11.33 -6.54 -30.80
N THR A 790 -10.41 -7.37 -31.32
CA THR A 790 -9.28 -7.91 -30.55
C THR A 790 -8.05 -7.04 -30.81
N LEU A 791 -7.37 -6.63 -29.74
CA LEU A 791 -6.24 -5.70 -29.81
C LEU A 791 -4.91 -6.44 -29.56
N ALA A 792 -3.82 -5.85 -30.04
CA ALA A 792 -2.47 -6.33 -29.74
C ALA A 792 -2.13 -6.17 -28.24
N GLN A 793 -0.98 -6.71 -27.83
CA GLN A 793 -0.49 -6.51 -26.46
C GLN A 793 -0.12 -5.04 -26.23
N ASP A 794 -0.52 -4.50 -25.08
CA ASP A 794 -0.21 -3.13 -24.64
C ASP A 794 -0.03 -3.08 -23.12
N ASP A 795 0.36 -1.93 -22.60
CA ASP A 795 0.37 -1.61 -21.18
C ASP A 795 -1.05 -1.68 -20.61
N VAL A 796 -1.24 -2.62 -19.68
CA VAL A 796 -2.45 -2.83 -18.92
C VAL A 796 -2.23 -2.55 -17.43
N TYR A 797 -3.29 -2.05 -16.79
CA TYR A 797 -3.28 -1.51 -15.45
C TYR A 797 -4.38 -2.13 -14.60
N ASN A 798 -4.17 -2.18 -13.29
CA ASN A 798 -5.21 -2.58 -12.34
C ASN A 798 -5.01 -1.88 -10.99
N ILE A 799 -6.07 -1.78 -10.19
CA ILE A 799 -6.02 -1.22 -8.84
C ILE A 799 -6.56 -2.20 -7.81
N THR A 800 -5.98 -2.13 -6.61
CA THR A 800 -6.52 -2.79 -5.42
C THR A 800 -7.31 -1.79 -4.61
N VAL A 801 -8.53 -2.15 -4.19
CA VAL A 801 -9.46 -1.28 -3.46
C VAL A 801 -9.87 -1.96 -2.15
N GLY A 802 -9.93 -1.17 -1.08
CA GLY A 802 -10.24 -1.66 0.27
C GLY A 802 -11.61 -2.32 0.42
N ASP A 803 -11.65 -3.29 1.33
CA ASP A 803 -12.78 -4.07 1.83
C ASP A 803 -13.62 -4.90 0.84
N HIS A 804 -13.93 -4.48 -0.39
CA HIS A 804 -15.01 -5.12 -1.17
C HIS A 804 -14.66 -5.51 -2.63
N HIS A 805 -13.38 -5.48 -3.00
CA HIS A 805 -12.83 -6.06 -4.24
C HIS A 805 -13.53 -5.69 -5.55
N ASN A 806 -14.16 -4.53 -5.59
CA ASN A 806 -14.82 -4.03 -6.78
C ASN A 806 -14.73 -2.51 -6.84
N TYR A 807 -14.92 -1.94 -8.02
CA TYR A 807 -14.91 -0.50 -8.24
C TYR A 807 -15.61 -0.15 -9.55
N ILE A 808 -15.78 1.14 -9.80
CA ILE A 808 -16.44 1.66 -11.00
C ILE A 808 -15.40 2.18 -12.00
N VAL A 809 -15.43 1.66 -13.23
CA VAL A 809 -14.71 2.22 -14.38
C VAL A 809 -15.69 2.89 -15.33
N PHE A 810 -15.19 3.81 -16.17
CA PHE A 810 -15.99 4.55 -17.11
C PHE A 810 -15.56 4.24 -18.54
N THR A 811 -16.55 3.95 -19.40
CA THR A 811 -16.33 3.82 -20.85
C THR A 811 -15.86 5.13 -21.47
N GLU A 812 -15.47 5.10 -22.75
CA GLU A 812 -15.15 6.32 -23.52
C GLU A 812 -16.29 7.36 -23.51
N ARG A 813 -17.56 6.94 -23.29
CA ARG A 813 -18.72 7.84 -23.13
C ARG A 813 -19.29 7.89 -21.71
N TYR A 814 -18.45 7.67 -20.69
CA TYR A 814 -18.81 7.85 -19.28
C TYR A 814 -19.96 6.95 -18.79
N THR A 815 -20.08 5.75 -19.33
CA THR A 815 -20.96 4.72 -18.76
C THR A 815 -20.28 4.09 -17.54
N PRO A 816 -20.88 4.12 -16.34
CA PRO A 816 -20.25 3.70 -15.08
C PRO A 816 -20.37 2.19 -14.85
N VAL A 817 -19.37 1.42 -15.26
CA VAL A 817 -19.37 -0.06 -15.25
C VAL A 817 -18.74 -0.59 -13.97
N LEU A 818 -19.39 -1.57 -13.32
CA LEU A 818 -18.88 -2.22 -12.12
C LEU A 818 -18.00 -3.43 -12.45
N VAL A 819 -16.81 -3.48 -11.85
CA VAL A 819 -15.75 -4.47 -12.14
C VAL A 819 -15.14 -5.02 -10.85
N ASN A 820 -14.54 -6.22 -10.91
CA ASN A 820 -13.92 -6.87 -9.75
C ASN A 820 -12.39 -6.96 -9.82
N ASN A 821 -11.76 -7.12 -8.65
CA ASN A 821 -10.34 -7.40 -8.48
C ASN A 821 -10.09 -8.89 -8.13
N CYS A 822 -8.88 -9.41 -8.36
CA CYS A 822 -8.52 -10.82 -8.10
C CYS A 822 -7.41 -10.97 -7.02
N HIS A 823 -7.64 -11.82 -6.00
CA HIS A 823 -6.88 -11.81 -4.72
C HIS A 823 -6.19 -13.13 -4.29
N ALA A 824 -6.50 -14.28 -4.90
CA ALA A 824 -6.08 -15.59 -4.34
C ALA A 824 -4.55 -15.78 -4.23
N ALA A 825 -3.78 -15.23 -5.17
CA ALA A 825 -2.33 -15.40 -5.23
C ALA A 825 -1.54 -14.59 -4.17
N ILE A 826 -2.13 -13.50 -3.66
CA ILE A 826 -1.44 -12.55 -2.76
C ILE A 826 -1.56 -13.03 -1.30
N ILE A 827 -2.78 -13.36 -0.87
CA ILE A 827 -3.06 -13.79 0.51
C ILE A 827 -2.41 -15.14 0.84
N ALA A 828 -2.41 -16.09 -0.11
CA ALA A 828 -1.73 -17.38 0.09
C ALA A 828 -0.21 -17.22 0.30
N ARG A 829 0.40 -16.24 -0.37
CA ARG A 829 1.82 -15.90 -0.22
C ARG A 829 2.11 -15.25 1.14
N GLU A 830 1.25 -14.35 1.61
CA GLU A 830 1.37 -13.70 2.93
C GLU A 830 1.18 -14.70 4.09
N LEU A 831 0.27 -15.67 3.94
CA LEU A 831 0.00 -16.69 4.96
C LEU A 831 0.96 -17.89 4.92
N GLY A 832 1.82 -17.97 3.88
CA GLY A 832 2.76 -19.08 3.71
C GLY A 832 2.09 -20.45 3.51
N VAL A 833 0.85 -20.48 3.01
CA VAL A 833 0.07 -21.69 2.71
C VAL A 833 0.23 -22.01 1.21
N PRO A 834 0.55 -23.26 0.81
CA PRO A 834 0.67 -23.60 -0.60
C PRO A 834 -0.68 -23.42 -1.32
N ALA A 835 -0.66 -22.70 -2.44
CA ALA A 835 -1.87 -22.53 -3.25
C ALA A 835 -1.63 -22.83 -4.73
N VAL A 836 -2.58 -23.51 -5.35
CA VAL A 836 -2.64 -23.72 -6.80
C VAL A 836 -3.87 -22.98 -7.34
N VAL A 837 -3.63 -21.94 -8.12
CA VAL A 837 -4.69 -21.01 -8.55
C VAL A 837 -4.86 -21.03 -10.06
N GLY A 838 -6.09 -20.83 -10.53
CA GLY A 838 -6.39 -20.85 -11.97
C GLY A 838 -6.44 -22.27 -12.53
N CYS A 839 -6.97 -23.23 -11.78
CA CYS A 839 -7.10 -24.62 -12.23
C CYS A 839 -8.24 -24.86 -13.22
N GLU A 840 -9.10 -23.84 -13.44
CA GLU A 840 -10.30 -23.83 -14.28
C GLU A 840 -11.43 -24.80 -13.85
N ASP A 841 -11.09 -26.04 -13.47
CA ASP A 841 -12.01 -27.16 -13.28
C ASP A 841 -11.90 -27.91 -11.94
N ALA A 842 -11.06 -27.43 -11.01
CA ALA A 842 -10.79 -28.11 -9.74
C ALA A 842 -12.05 -28.37 -8.87
N THR A 843 -13.04 -27.48 -8.82
CA THR A 843 -14.30 -27.71 -8.07
C THR A 843 -15.20 -28.78 -8.70
N GLU A 844 -14.97 -29.14 -9.97
CA GLU A 844 -15.71 -30.18 -10.69
C GLU A 844 -14.95 -31.51 -10.68
N LYS A 845 -13.61 -31.47 -10.85
CA LYS A 845 -12.76 -32.65 -10.88
C LYS A 845 -12.40 -33.20 -9.50
N LEU A 846 -12.32 -32.36 -8.47
CA LEU A 846 -11.98 -32.79 -7.11
C LEU A 846 -13.25 -33.12 -6.31
N ALA A 847 -13.46 -34.39 -5.99
CA ALA A 847 -14.60 -34.84 -5.21
C ALA A 847 -14.45 -34.53 -3.70
N GLU A 848 -15.55 -34.07 -3.07
CA GLU A 848 -15.61 -33.80 -1.62
C GLU A 848 -15.16 -35.01 -0.78
N GLY A 849 -14.29 -34.76 0.21
CA GLY A 849 -13.85 -35.76 1.19
C GLY A 849 -12.73 -36.70 0.71
N VAL A 850 -12.34 -36.62 -0.56
CA VAL A 850 -11.22 -37.37 -1.14
C VAL A 850 -9.90 -36.79 -0.66
N ASP A 851 -8.95 -37.66 -0.35
CA ASP A 851 -7.61 -37.24 0.01
C ASP A 851 -6.81 -36.88 -1.24
N VAL A 852 -6.19 -35.70 -1.25
CA VAL A 852 -5.37 -35.21 -2.37
C VAL A 852 -4.05 -34.63 -1.88
N THR A 853 -3.09 -34.53 -2.80
CA THR A 853 -1.80 -33.87 -2.59
C THR A 853 -1.68 -32.67 -3.50
N VAL A 854 -1.58 -31.47 -2.93
CA VAL A 854 -1.41 -30.22 -3.68
C VAL A 854 0.06 -29.83 -3.64
N SER A 855 0.72 -29.88 -4.79
CA SER A 855 2.16 -29.65 -4.95
C SER A 855 2.42 -28.31 -5.61
N CYS A 856 3.04 -27.38 -4.88
CA CYS A 856 3.62 -26.15 -5.41
C CYS A 856 5.15 -26.24 -5.54
N ALA A 857 5.73 -27.41 -5.30
CA ALA A 857 7.18 -27.60 -5.22
C ALA A 857 7.85 -27.97 -6.56
N GLU A 858 7.09 -28.00 -7.65
CA GLU A 858 7.54 -28.48 -8.97
C GLU A 858 7.69 -27.34 -10.01
N GLY A 859 7.94 -26.11 -9.55
CA GLY A 859 8.15 -24.92 -10.39
C GLY A 859 6.95 -23.97 -10.41
N ASP A 860 6.76 -23.25 -11.51
CA ASP A 860 5.67 -22.26 -11.68
C ASP A 860 4.28 -22.89 -11.88
N THR A 861 4.24 -24.19 -12.19
CA THR A 861 3.01 -24.98 -12.35
C THR A 861 2.77 -25.81 -11.10
N GLY A 862 1.58 -25.69 -10.51
CA GLY A 862 1.15 -26.44 -9.36
C GLY A 862 0.24 -27.60 -9.75
N TYR A 863 0.45 -28.76 -9.14
CA TYR A 863 -0.26 -29.99 -9.48
C TYR A 863 -1.11 -30.47 -8.31
N ILE A 864 -2.31 -30.97 -8.60
CA ILE A 864 -3.17 -31.64 -7.61
C ILE A 864 -3.24 -33.11 -7.96
N TYR A 865 -2.64 -33.95 -7.12
CA TYR A 865 -2.57 -35.39 -7.34
C TYR A 865 -3.62 -36.16 -6.54
N ALA A 866 -4.04 -37.30 -7.09
CA ALA A 866 -4.92 -38.25 -6.42
C ALA A 866 -4.21 -38.93 -5.23
N GLY A 867 -4.89 -38.95 -4.07
CA GLY A 867 -4.40 -39.59 -2.86
C GLY A 867 -3.36 -38.77 -2.10
N LYS A 868 -2.93 -39.30 -0.96
CA LYS A 868 -1.76 -38.79 -0.22
C LYS A 868 -0.52 -39.46 -0.79
N LEU A 869 0.21 -38.72 -1.62
CA LEU A 869 1.48 -39.17 -2.17
C LEU A 869 2.58 -39.03 -1.12
N ASP A 870 3.55 -39.93 -1.14
CA ASP A 870 4.73 -39.75 -0.33
C ASP A 870 5.53 -38.56 -0.88
N PHE A 871 5.72 -37.56 -0.04
CA PHE A 871 6.61 -36.44 -0.29
C PHE A 871 7.64 -36.36 0.83
N GLU A 872 8.87 -36.07 0.44
CA GLU A 872 9.97 -35.86 1.36
C GLU A 872 9.93 -34.41 1.80
N VAL A 873 9.74 -34.19 3.10
CA VAL A 873 10.03 -32.90 3.72
C VAL A 873 11.51 -32.87 4.03
N VAL A 874 12.27 -32.28 3.12
CA VAL A 874 13.70 -32.04 3.32
C VAL A 874 13.81 -30.79 4.19
N GLU A 875 13.87 -30.98 5.50
CA GLU A 875 14.30 -29.91 6.41
C GLU A 875 15.80 -29.72 6.23
N VAL A 876 16.16 -28.72 5.42
CA VAL A 876 17.55 -28.31 5.28
C VAL A 876 17.88 -27.47 6.49
N ARG A 877 18.57 -28.10 7.42
CA ARG A 877 19.25 -27.43 8.54
C ARG A 877 20.28 -26.45 7.98
N LEU A 878 19.95 -25.16 8.01
CA LEU A 878 20.79 -24.09 7.43
C LEU A 878 22.13 -23.98 8.17
N ASP A 879 22.18 -24.40 9.44
CA ASP A 879 23.38 -24.53 10.26
C ASP A 879 24.30 -25.70 9.86
N LYS A 880 23.85 -26.61 8.99
CA LYS A 880 24.60 -27.81 8.55
C LYS A 880 24.78 -27.91 7.03
N MET A 881 24.85 -26.78 6.33
CA MET A 881 25.08 -26.78 4.89
C MET A 881 26.44 -27.43 4.53
N PRO A 882 26.48 -28.31 3.51
CA PRO A 882 27.73 -28.97 3.10
C PRO A 882 28.72 -27.96 2.53
N LYS A 883 30.01 -28.18 2.76
CA LYS A 883 31.05 -27.36 2.14
C LYS A 883 31.13 -27.66 0.64
N ILE A 884 31.23 -26.60 -0.15
CA ILE A 884 31.42 -26.66 -1.60
C ILE A 884 32.68 -25.87 -1.97
N PRO A 885 33.37 -26.23 -3.08
CA PRO A 885 34.61 -25.58 -3.48
C PRO A 885 34.40 -24.20 -4.11
N VAL A 886 33.14 -23.81 -4.39
CA VAL A 886 32.74 -22.53 -4.97
C VAL A 886 31.95 -21.71 -3.97
N LYS A 887 32.10 -20.39 -3.98
CA LYS A 887 31.31 -19.49 -3.12
C LYS A 887 29.95 -19.22 -3.76
N ILE A 888 28.87 -19.25 -2.98
CA ILE A 888 27.53 -18.91 -3.47
C ILE A 888 27.13 -17.55 -2.91
N ALA A 889 27.08 -16.57 -3.79
CA ALA A 889 26.68 -15.21 -3.50
C ALA A 889 25.26 -14.92 -4.01
N MET A 890 24.71 -13.77 -3.64
CA MET A 890 23.36 -13.36 -4.03
C MET A 890 23.34 -12.20 -5.02
N ASN A 891 22.33 -12.20 -5.88
CA ASN A 891 21.89 -11.07 -6.68
C ASN A 891 20.81 -10.33 -5.88
N VAL A 892 21.11 -9.10 -5.44
CA VAL A 892 20.19 -8.30 -4.61
C VAL A 892 19.94 -6.96 -5.29
N GLY A 893 18.71 -6.72 -5.72
CA GLY A 893 18.30 -5.43 -6.28
C GLY A 893 17.50 -4.58 -5.31
N ASN A 894 16.70 -5.21 -4.45
CA ASN A 894 15.77 -4.52 -3.56
C ASN A 894 16.35 -4.40 -2.14
N PRO A 895 16.72 -3.20 -1.66
CA PRO A 895 17.24 -3.03 -0.30
C PRO A 895 16.23 -3.41 0.79
N GLN A 896 14.92 -3.29 0.53
CA GLN A 896 13.88 -3.62 1.51
C GLN A 896 13.91 -5.10 1.93
N LEU A 897 14.32 -6.00 1.03
CA LEU A 897 14.38 -7.46 1.28
C LEU A 897 15.77 -7.93 1.72
N ALA A 898 16.75 -7.03 1.86
CA ALA A 898 18.13 -7.41 2.13
C ALA A 898 18.29 -8.14 3.48
N PHE A 899 17.55 -7.71 4.50
CA PHE A 899 17.58 -8.32 5.84
C PHE A 899 17.02 -9.75 5.87
N ASP A 900 15.99 -10.04 5.08
CA ASP A 900 15.47 -11.40 4.88
C ASP A 900 16.50 -12.28 4.17
N PHE A 901 17.05 -11.79 3.06
CA PHE A 901 17.99 -12.55 2.24
C PHE A 901 19.28 -12.87 3.00
N ALA A 902 19.72 -11.97 3.89
CA ALA A 902 20.90 -12.20 4.72
C ALA A 902 20.80 -13.42 5.64
N GLN A 903 19.58 -13.87 5.97
CA GLN A 903 19.35 -15.05 6.82
C GLN A 903 19.57 -16.38 6.10
N LEU A 904 19.52 -16.38 4.77
CA LEU A 904 19.85 -17.57 3.98
C LEU A 904 21.37 -17.80 3.95
N PRO A 905 21.87 -19.05 3.91
CA PRO A 905 23.30 -19.32 3.73
C PRO A 905 23.83 -18.66 2.46
N ASN A 906 24.89 -17.87 2.61
CA ASN A 906 25.47 -17.08 1.53
C ASN A 906 26.94 -16.73 1.82
N ASP A 907 27.68 -16.36 0.79
CA ASP A 907 29.04 -15.80 0.85
C ASP A 907 29.06 -14.30 0.54
N GLY A 908 27.92 -13.61 0.70
CA GLY A 908 27.72 -12.19 0.42
C GLY A 908 26.91 -11.94 -0.84
N VAL A 909 27.10 -10.76 -1.45
CA VAL A 909 26.37 -10.29 -2.62
C VAL A 909 27.34 -10.11 -3.79
N GLY A 910 27.15 -10.91 -4.84
CA GLY A 910 27.99 -10.86 -6.04
C GLY A 910 27.51 -9.83 -7.06
N LEU A 911 26.25 -9.38 -6.94
CA LEU A 911 25.66 -8.31 -7.73
C LEU A 911 24.59 -7.56 -6.93
N ALA A 912 24.93 -6.39 -6.42
CA ALA A 912 23.97 -5.39 -5.94
C ALA A 912 23.64 -4.41 -7.07
N ARG A 913 22.36 -4.31 -7.44
CA ARG A 913 21.89 -3.49 -8.57
C ARG A 913 21.39 -2.12 -8.08
N LEU A 914 21.91 -1.02 -8.65
CA LEU A 914 21.45 0.33 -8.30
C LEU A 914 20.13 0.72 -8.97
N GLU A 915 19.74 0.06 -10.05
CA GLU A 915 18.61 0.46 -10.88
C GLU A 915 17.30 0.54 -10.09
N PHE A 916 17.06 -0.41 -9.18
CA PHE A 916 15.87 -0.43 -8.34
C PHE A 916 15.83 0.74 -7.35
N ILE A 917 16.99 1.14 -6.81
CA ILE A 917 17.10 2.31 -5.92
C ILE A 917 16.76 3.57 -6.73
N ILE A 918 17.34 3.71 -7.93
CA ILE A 918 17.11 4.89 -8.78
C ILE A 918 15.66 4.94 -9.27
N SER A 919 15.06 3.84 -9.71
CA SER A 919 13.69 3.85 -10.25
C SER A 919 12.63 4.02 -9.16
N ASN A 920 12.75 3.29 -8.05
CA ASN A 920 11.64 3.15 -7.10
C ASN A 920 11.79 4.04 -5.87
N GLN A 921 13.02 4.30 -5.42
CA GLN A 921 13.26 5.13 -4.23
C GLN A 921 13.55 6.59 -4.62
N ILE A 922 14.27 6.82 -5.71
CA ILE A 922 14.58 8.17 -6.19
C ILE A 922 13.50 8.66 -7.17
N GLY A 923 13.30 7.96 -8.29
CA GLY A 923 12.29 8.29 -9.30
C GLY A 923 12.59 9.54 -10.16
N ILE A 924 13.73 10.20 -9.95
CA ILE A 924 14.11 11.46 -10.61
C ILE A 924 15.38 11.26 -11.43
N HIS A 925 15.42 11.83 -12.63
CA HIS A 925 16.63 11.85 -13.44
C HIS A 925 17.73 12.70 -12.76
N PRO A 926 18.98 12.22 -12.60
CA PRO A 926 20.03 12.92 -11.84
C PRO A 926 20.33 14.34 -12.37
N LYS A 927 20.27 14.55 -13.69
CA LYS A 927 20.36 15.90 -14.25
C LYS A 927 19.26 16.85 -13.81
N ALA A 928 18.04 16.36 -13.62
CA ALA A 928 16.95 17.21 -13.13
C ALA A 928 17.27 17.69 -11.70
N CYS A 929 17.93 16.85 -10.89
CA CYS A 929 18.42 17.27 -9.57
C CYS A 929 19.52 18.33 -9.67
N LEU A 930 20.49 18.16 -10.58
CA LEU A 930 21.60 19.11 -10.77
C LEU A 930 21.14 20.46 -11.34
N GLU A 931 20.24 20.43 -12.32
CA GLU A 931 19.70 21.60 -13.02
C GLU A 931 18.40 22.12 -12.37
N PHE A 932 18.16 21.79 -11.10
CA PHE A 932 16.91 22.08 -10.39
C PHE A 932 16.46 23.55 -10.50
N ALA A 933 17.40 24.50 -10.45
CA ALA A 933 17.12 25.93 -10.53
C ALA A 933 16.57 26.38 -11.90
N THR A 934 16.86 25.64 -12.97
CA THR A 934 16.45 25.97 -14.35
C THR A 934 15.26 25.14 -14.84
N LEU A 935 14.71 24.28 -13.98
CA LEU A 935 13.54 23.47 -14.33
C LEU A 935 12.27 24.34 -14.49
N PRO A 936 11.36 23.95 -15.40
CA PRO A 936 9.99 24.46 -15.43
C PRO A 936 9.28 24.30 -14.07
N ALA A 937 8.34 25.19 -13.75
CA ALA A 937 7.71 25.27 -12.43
C ALA A 937 6.97 23.96 -12.03
N ASP A 938 6.29 23.33 -12.97
CA ASP A 938 5.60 22.05 -12.80
C ASP A 938 6.58 20.91 -12.46
N LEU A 939 7.67 20.81 -13.21
CA LEU A 939 8.70 19.80 -12.98
C LEU A 939 9.47 20.06 -11.67
N LYS A 940 9.72 21.34 -11.36
CA LYS A 940 10.34 21.76 -10.10
C LYS A 940 9.52 21.31 -8.90
N SER A 941 8.20 21.52 -8.93
CA SER A 941 7.30 21.06 -7.85
C SER A 941 7.24 19.54 -7.71
N GLN A 942 7.34 18.78 -8.81
CA GLN A 942 7.43 17.31 -8.73
C GLN A 942 8.74 16.87 -8.07
N VAL A 943 9.86 17.47 -8.47
CA VAL A 943 11.18 17.18 -7.88
C VAL A 943 11.20 17.55 -6.40
N GLU A 944 10.68 18.73 -6.01
CA GLU A 944 10.59 19.17 -4.61
C GLU A 944 9.78 18.20 -3.75
N ARG A 945 8.62 17.74 -4.27
CA ARG A 945 7.76 16.79 -3.56
C ARG A 945 8.45 15.45 -3.35
N GLN A 946 9.13 14.95 -4.38
CA GLN A 946 9.84 13.67 -4.33
C GLN A 946 11.09 13.74 -3.42
N SER A 947 11.78 14.88 -3.41
CA SER A 947 12.98 15.11 -2.57
C SER A 947 12.67 15.64 -1.16
N ARG A 948 11.41 15.56 -0.69
CA ARG A 948 11.01 16.08 0.62
C ARG A 948 11.76 15.39 1.76
N GLY A 949 12.01 16.13 2.85
CA GLY A 949 12.80 15.66 3.98
C GLY A 949 14.32 15.74 3.79
N TYR A 950 14.80 16.14 2.61
CA TYR A 950 16.23 16.30 2.32
C TYR A 950 16.58 17.78 2.05
N ALA A 951 17.86 18.13 2.22
CA ALA A 951 18.31 19.53 2.12
C ALA A 951 18.10 20.14 0.73
N ASN A 952 18.26 19.34 -0.33
CA ASN A 952 18.00 19.71 -1.72
C ASN A 952 17.94 18.43 -2.59
N PRO A 953 17.50 18.51 -3.86
CA PRO A 953 17.38 17.35 -4.74
C PRO A 953 18.68 16.59 -5.03
N VAL A 954 19.84 17.27 -4.97
CA VAL A 954 21.15 16.63 -5.18
C VAL A 954 21.51 15.78 -3.97
N GLU A 955 21.35 16.33 -2.76
CA GLU A 955 21.56 15.56 -1.52
C GLU A 955 20.55 14.42 -1.42
N PHE A 956 19.29 14.62 -1.80
CA PHE A 956 18.31 13.53 -1.88
C PHE A 956 18.81 12.36 -2.75
N TYR A 957 19.35 12.65 -3.94
CA TYR A 957 19.86 11.63 -4.86
C TYR A 957 21.04 10.86 -4.23
N VAL A 958 22.01 11.58 -3.65
CA VAL A 958 23.20 10.99 -3.03
C VAL A 958 22.84 10.18 -1.78
N GLU A 959 22.02 10.74 -0.88
CA GLU A 959 21.59 10.07 0.34
C GLU A 959 20.77 8.82 0.05
N LYS A 960 19.86 8.83 -0.93
CA LYS A 960 19.06 7.64 -1.26
C LYS A 960 19.88 6.51 -1.87
N ILE A 961 20.89 6.81 -2.69
CA ILE A 961 21.85 5.78 -3.13
C ILE A 961 22.65 5.25 -1.93
N ALA A 962 23.14 6.14 -1.06
CA ALA A 962 23.90 5.75 0.11
C ALA A 962 23.05 4.89 1.06
N GLU A 963 21.78 5.23 1.30
CA GLU A 963 20.82 4.46 2.10
C GLU A 963 20.58 3.07 1.49
N GLY A 964 20.23 3.00 0.20
CA GLY A 964 19.97 1.73 -0.48
C GLY A 964 21.20 0.79 -0.46
N VAL A 965 22.39 1.32 -0.71
CA VAL A 965 23.63 0.52 -0.70
C VAL A 965 24.07 0.16 0.72
N SER A 966 24.03 1.09 1.67
CA SER A 966 24.42 0.83 3.07
C SER A 966 23.48 -0.16 3.76
N THR A 967 22.19 -0.18 3.39
CA THR A 967 21.23 -1.19 3.84
C THR A 967 21.67 -2.59 3.42
N ILE A 968 21.98 -2.78 2.13
CA ILE A 968 22.48 -4.07 1.62
C ILE A 968 23.83 -4.41 2.25
N ALA A 969 24.76 -3.47 2.31
CA ALA A 969 26.08 -3.69 2.88
C ALA A 969 26.04 -4.06 4.38
N THR A 970 25.09 -3.50 5.12
CA THR A 970 24.83 -3.84 6.52
C THR A 970 24.23 -5.22 6.67
N ALA A 971 23.23 -5.57 5.85
CA ALA A 971 22.59 -6.88 5.91
C ALA A 971 23.60 -8.04 5.76
N PHE A 972 24.62 -7.86 4.91
CA PHE A 972 25.63 -8.88 4.64
C PHE A 972 26.94 -8.65 5.39
N TRP A 973 27.05 -7.69 6.31
CA TRP A 973 28.30 -7.40 7.00
C TRP A 973 28.83 -8.62 7.79
N PRO A 974 30.14 -8.93 7.77
CA PRO A 974 31.24 -8.29 7.02
C PRO A 974 31.51 -8.93 5.65
N LYS A 975 30.61 -9.78 5.13
CA LYS A 975 30.76 -10.44 3.82
C LYS A 975 30.74 -9.41 2.69
N LYS A 976 31.39 -9.77 1.59
CA LYS A 976 31.57 -8.92 0.42
C LYS A 976 30.23 -8.53 -0.20
N VAL A 977 30.10 -7.26 -0.61
CA VAL A 977 28.98 -6.75 -1.41
C VAL A 977 29.52 -6.03 -2.64
N ILE A 978 29.34 -6.60 -3.83
CA ILE A 978 29.79 -6.00 -5.08
C ILE A 978 28.64 -5.16 -5.66
N VAL A 979 28.78 -3.84 -5.65
CA VAL A 979 27.78 -2.89 -6.13
C VAL A 979 28.07 -2.54 -7.59
N ARG A 980 27.15 -2.87 -8.49
CA ARG A 980 27.22 -2.43 -9.88
C ARG A 980 26.71 -1.01 -9.97
N LEU A 981 27.55 -0.10 -10.46
CA LEU A 981 27.13 1.27 -10.76
C LEU A 981 26.06 1.27 -11.86
N SER A 982 25.33 2.38 -12.01
CA SER A 982 24.12 2.41 -12.85
C SER A 982 24.37 1.92 -14.29
N ASP A 983 23.68 0.87 -14.70
CA ASP A 983 23.73 0.33 -16.06
C ASP A 983 22.42 0.59 -16.83
N PHE A 984 21.69 1.64 -16.45
CA PHE A 984 20.47 2.02 -17.15
C PHE A 984 20.73 2.37 -18.61
N LYS A 985 19.82 1.92 -19.45
CA LYS A 985 19.69 2.33 -20.85
C LYS A 985 19.01 3.70 -20.92
N SER A 986 19.19 4.40 -22.04
CA SER A 986 18.61 5.74 -22.25
C SER A 986 17.08 5.75 -22.17
N ASN A 987 16.41 4.68 -22.62
CA ASN A 987 14.95 4.55 -22.51
C ASN A 987 14.45 4.37 -21.06
N GLU A 988 15.26 3.76 -20.18
CA GLU A 988 14.93 3.61 -18.77
C GLU A 988 15.09 4.95 -18.03
N TYR A 989 16.21 5.66 -18.26
CA TYR A 989 16.41 7.00 -17.72
C TYR A 989 15.34 7.99 -18.20
N ARG A 990 14.88 7.86 -19.46
CA ARG A 990 13.82 8.68 -20.05
C ARG A 990 12.51 8.59 -19.27
N ASN A 991 12.23 7.46 -18.62
CA ASN A 991 10.99 7.22 -17.86
C ASN A 991 11.01 7.84 -16.45
N LEU A 992 12.15 8.34 -15.97
CA LEU A 992 12.23 9.04 -14.69
C LEU A 992 11.68 10.47 -14.80
N ILE A 993 11.31 11.08 -13.66
CA ILE A 993 10.86 12.47 -13.60
C ILE A 993 11.96 13.38 -14.20
N GLY A 994 11.60 14.11 -15.24
CA GLY A 994 12.50 14.99 -15.99
C GLY A 994 13.41 14.30 -17.03
N GLY A 995 13.37 12.97 -17.13
CA GLY A 995 14.25 12.17 -17.98
C GLY A 995 14.12 12.44 -19.49
N ALA A 996 12.89 12.62 -19.98
CA ALA A 996 12.63 12.88 -21.40
C ALA A 996 13.32 14.13 -21.98
N ARG A 997 13.79 15.06 -21.13
CA ARG A 997 14.55 16.25 -21.55
C ARG A 997 16.01 15.95 -21.88
N TYR A 998 16.58 14.92 -21.26
CA TYR A 998 18.01 14.63 -21.29
C TYR A 998 18.34 13.41 -22.14
N GLU A 999 17.40 12.49 -22.28
CA GLU A 999 17.62 11.20 -22.92
C GLU A 999 17.02 11.16 -24.32
N PRO A 1000 17.82 11.14 -25.41
CA PRO A 1000 17.31 10.98 -26.78
C PRO A 1000 16.76 9.57 -27.02
N HIS A 1001 16.00 9.40 -28.11
CA HIS A 1001 15.52 8.08 -28.53
C HIS A 1001 16.68 7.35 -29.22
N GLU A 1002 16.90 6.09 -28.87
CA GLU A 1002 17.90 5.24 -29.50
C GLU A 1002 17.21 4.05 -30.16
N GLU A 1003 17.59 3.73 -31.40
CA GLU A 1003 17.03 2.59 -32.14
C GLU A 1003 17.30 1.25 -31.45
N ASN A 1004 18.48 1.11 -30.80
CA ASN A 1004 18.90 -0.11 -30.12
C ASN A 1004 19.42 0.21 -28.71
N PRO A 1005 18.53 0.40 -27.72
CA PRO A 1005 18.93 0.78 -26.36
C PRO A 1005 19.90 -0.21 -25.69
N MET A 1006 19.84 -1.49 -26.05
CA MET A 1006 20.76 -2.54 -25.55
C MET A 1006 22.24 -2.23 -25.88
N LEU A 1007 22.50 -1.62 -27.05
CA LEU A 1007 23.83 -1.27 -27.55
C LEU A 1007 24.15 0.23 -27.39
N GLY A 1008 23.19 1.00 -26.88
CA GLY A 1008 23.18 2.46 -26.87
C GLY A 1008 24.04 3.10 -25.78
N PHE A 1009 23.67 4.30 -25.38
CA PHE A 1009 24.40 5.13 -24.43
C PHE A 1009 24.19 4.66 -22.96
N ARG A 1010 25.02 3.71 -22.51
CA ARG A 1010 24.97 3.09 -21.18
C ARG A 1010 26.35 2.69 -20.63
N GLY A 1011 26.39 2.27 -19.36
CA GLY A 1011 27.60 1.82 -18.65
C GLY A 1011 28.77 2.79 -18.73
N ALA A 1012 30.00 2.26 -18.85
CA ALA A 1012 31.23 3.05 -18.85
C ALA A 1012 31.23 4.25 -19.83
N SER A 1013 30.69 4.05 -21.05
CA SER A 1013 30.60 5.10 -22.07
C SER A 1013 29.77 6.32 -21.62
N ARG A 1014 28.75 6.08 -20.80
CA ARG A 1014 27.91 7.13 -20.19
C ARG A 1014 28.65 7.86 -19.08
N TYR A 1015 29.41 7.15 -18.24
CA TYR A 1015 30.15 7.77 -17.13
C TYR A 1015 31.21 8.77 -17.59
N ILE A 1016 31.89 8.47 -18.70
CA ILE A 1016 32.97 9.33 -19.24
C ILE A 1016 32.45 10.50 -20.09
N ALA A 1017 31.18 10.45 -20.51
CA ALA A 1017 30.63 11.46 -21.40
C ALA A 1017 30.49 12.80 -20.66
N LYS A 1018 31.01 13.87 -21.26
CA LYS A 1018 30.88 15.24 -20.70
C LYS A 1018 29.43 15.63 -20.42
N SER A 1019 28.49 15.10 -21.19
CA SER A 1019 27.07 15.34 -21.00
C SER A 1019 26.52 14.71 -19.74
N PHE A 1020 27.13 13.66 -19.15
CA PHE A 1020 26.57 12.92 -18.01
C PHE A 1020 27.54 12.77 -16.83
N ARG A 1021 28.82 13.13 -16.99
CA ARG A 1021 29.87 12.98 -15.96
C ARG A 1021 29.41 13.46 -14.58
N ASP A 1022 28.86 14.67 -14.47
CA ASP A 1022 28.41 15.25 -13.20
C ASP A 1022 27.34 14.39 -12.49
N CYS A 1023 26.53 13.62 -13.24
CA CYS A 1023 25.57 12.67 -12.66
C CYS A 1023 26.27 11.44 -12.07
N PHE A 1024 27.28 10.91 -12.77
CA PHE A 1024 28.10 9.81 -12.28
C PHE A 1024 28.91 10.19 -11.02
N GLU A 1025 29.32 11.45 -10.91
CA GLU A 1025 29.98 11.99 -9.72
C GLU A 1025 29.06 11.91 -8.48
N LEU A 1026 27.73 11.98 -8.64
CA LEU A 1026 26.78 11.76 -7.54
C LEU A 1026 26.79 10.32 -7.04
N GLU A 1027 26.83 9.33 -7.94
CA GLU A 1027 26.99 7.91 -7.57
C GLU A 1027 28.32 7.68 -6.84
N CYS A 1028 29.40 8.29 -7.32
CA CYS A 1028 30.72 8.23 -6.68
C CYS A 1028 30.70 8.82 -5.26
N ARG A 1029 30.04 9.97 -5.08
CA ARG A 1029 29.87 10.60 -3.76
C ARG A 1029 29.13 9.67 -2.79
N ALA A 1030 28.06 9.02 -3.25
CA ALA A 1030 27.33 8.06 -2.43
C ALA A 1030 28.20 6.86 -2.03
N MET A 1031 28.95 6.27 -2.98
CA MET A 1031 29.83 5.13 -2.70
C MET A 1031 30.96 5.50 -1.72
N ARG A 1032 31.54 6.69 -1.86
CA ARG A 1032 32.55 7.20 -0.93
C ARG A 1032 31.97 7.37 0.47
N LYS A 1033 30.76 7.93 0.60
CA LYS A 1033 30.08 8.09 1.88
C LYS A 1033 29.86 6.73 2.57
N VAL A 1034 29.32 5.74 1.85
CA VAL A 1034 29.08 4.40 2.41
C VAL A 1034 30.39 3.75 2.92
N ARG A 1035 31.47 3.83 2.14
CA ARG A 1035 32.73 3.15 2.50
C ARG A 1035 33.57 3.90 3.50
N ASP A 1036 33.81 5.18 3.27
CA ASP A 1036 34.80 5.96 3.99
C ASP A 1036 34.18 6.63 5.23
N GLU A 1037 32.97 7.18 5.11
CA GLU A 1037 32.28 7.87 6.20
C GLU A 1037 31.54 6.89 7.10
N MET A 1038 30.65 6.03 6.56
CA MET A 1038 29.90 5.04 7.35
C MET A 1038 30.75 3.82 7.74
N GLY A 1039 31.85 3.56 7.01
CA GLY A 1039 32.79 2.48 7.34
C GLY A 1039 32.40 1.10 6.82
N LEU A 1040 31.45 1.01 5.89
CA LEU A 1040 31.02 -0.25 5.27
C LEU A 1040 32.00 -0.64 4.16
N THR A 1041 33.21 -1.01 4.56
CA THR A 1041 34.35 -1.31 3.65
C THR A 1041 34.21 -2.63 2.90
N ASN A 1042 33.21 -3.46 3.23
CA ASN A 1042 32.83 -4.67 2.51
C ASN A 1042 32.20 -4.39 1.14
N VAL A 1043 31.88 -3.12 0.84
CA VAL A 1043 31.44 -2.68 -0.48
C VAL A 1043 32.61 -2.62 -1.47
N GLU A 1044 32.49 -3.38 -2.56
CA GLU A 1044 33.34 -3.31 -3.76
C GLU A 1044 32.54 -2.64 -4.89
N ILE A 1045 33.22 -1.97 -5.83
CA ILE A 1045 32.55 -1.27 -6.95
C ILE A 1045 32.72 -2.09 -8.23
N MET A 1046 31.63 -2.26 -8.97
CA MET A 1046 31.64 -2.91 -10.28
C MET A 1046 31.25 -1.94 -11.40
N ILE A 1047 32.07 -1.89 -12.45
CA ILE A 1047 31.85 -1.07 -13.64
C ILE A 1047 31.23 -1.92 -14.75
N PRO A 1048 30.00 -1.61 -15.20
CA PRO A 1048 29.34 -2.29 -16.31
C PRO A 1048 29.71 -1.73 -17.68
N PHE A 1049 29.50 -2.55 -18.70
CA PHE A 1049 29.50 -2.24 -20.12
C PHE A 1049 30.77 -1.51 -20.61
N VAL A 1050 31.93 -1.93 -20.10
CA VAL A 1050 33.23 -1.40 -20.52
C VAL A 1050 33.58 -1.98 -21.90
N ARG A 1051 33.65 -1.13 -22.93
CA ARG A 1051 33.86 -1.56 -24.33
C ARG A 1051 35.33 -1.59 -24.72
N THR A 1052 36.13 -0.68 -24.18
CA THR A 1052 37.54 -0.51 -24.57
C THR A 1052 38.44 -0.24 -23.37
N LEU A 1053 39.74 -0.53 -23.52
CA LEU A 1053 40.75 -0.24 -22.49
C LEU A 1053 40.81 1.26 -22.14
N LYS A 1054 40.59 2.12 -23.13
CA LYS A 1054 40.56 3.57 -22.92
C LYS A 1054 39.39 4.00 -22.03
N GLU A 1055 38.21 3.39 -22.20
CA GLU A 1055 37.07 3.62 -21.31
C GLU A 1055 37.41 3.19 -19.88
N ALA A 1056 38.06 2.03 -19.71
CA ALA A 1056 38.52 1.58 -18.39
C ALA A 1056 39.45 2.60 -17.71
N GLU A 1057 40.48 3.09 -18.41
CA GLU A 1057 41.40 4.11 -17.91
C GLU A 1057 40.68 5.40 -17.50
N GLN A 1058 39.75 5.87 -18.34
CA GLN A 1058 39.00 7.10 -18.10
C GLN A 1058 38.05 6.98 -16.91
N VAL A 1059 37.34 5.86 -16.75
CA VAL A 1059 36.48 5.62 -15.59
C VAL A 1059 37.31 5.59 -14.30
N HIS A 1060 38.47 4.95 -14.30
CA HIS A 1060 39.37 4.97 -13.14
C HIS A 1060 39.87 6.37 -12.79
N ALA A 1061 40.17 7.20 -13.78
CA ALA A 1061 40.53 8.59 -13.55
C ALA A 1061 39.38 9.36 -12.87
N ILE A 1062 38.14 9.20 -13.34
CA ILE A 1062 36.97 9.86 -12.75
C ILE A 1062 36.69 9.35 -11.32
N LEU A 1063 36.79 8.04 -11.08
CA LEU A 1063 36.67 7.47 -9.73
C LEU A 1063 37.72 8.09 -8.79
N LYS A 1064 38.97 8.18 -9.24
CA LYS A 1064 40.08 8.78 -8.49
C LYS A 1064 39.83 10.27 -8.20
N ASP A 1065 39.38 11.04 -9.20
CA ASP A 1065 39.02 12.46 -9.04
C ASP A 1065 37.94 12.65 -7.97
N ASN A 1066 37.05 11.67 -7.80
CA ASN A 1066 35.98 11.66 -6.79
C ASN A 1066 36.40 11.06 -5.43
N GLY A 1067 37.66 10.64 -5.29
CA GLY A 1067 38.23 10.09 -4.06
C GLY A 1067 38.15 8.57 -3.93
N LEU A 1068 37.67 7.85 -4.95
CA LEU A 1068 37.58 6.39 -5.01
C LEU A 1068 38.78 5.84 -5.79
N GLU A 1069 39.84 5.46 -5.08
CA GLU A 1069 41.06 4.91 -5.70
C GLU A 1069 41.27 3.45 -5.29
N ARG A 1070 41.54 2.59 -6.28
CA ARG A 1070 41.83 1.16 -6.07
C ARG A 1070 42.96 0.99 -5.05
N GLY A 1071 42.74 0.14 -4.05
CA GLY A 1071 43.67 -0.11 -2.94
C GLY A 1071 43.58 0.88 -1.78
N LYS A 1072 43.08 2.11 -1.99
CA LYS A 1072 42.86 3.09 -0.92
C LYS A 1072 41.65 2.69 -0.08
N ASN A 1073 41.78 2.69 1.25
CA ASN A 1073 40.78 2.16 2.17
C ASN A 1073 40.29 0.74 1.75
N GLY A 1074 41.18 -0.08 1.19
CA GLY A 1074 40.87 -1.43 0.72
C GLY A 1074 39.87 -1.50 -0.45
N LEU A 1075 39.61 -0.40 -1.17
CA LEU A 1075 38.68 -0.40 -2.30
C LEU A 1075 39.14 -1.36 -3.38
N LYS A 1076 38.23 -2.25 -3.78
CA LYS A 1076 38.38 -3.07 -4.98
C LYS A 1076 37.42 -2.60 -6.06
N VAL A 1077 37.91 -2.60 -7.30
CA VAL A 1077 37.14 -2.25 -8.49
C VAL A 1077 37.09 -3.47 -9.41
N VAL A 1078 35.91 -4.03 -9.56
CA VAL A 1078 35.59 -5.18 -10.40
C VAL A 1078 35.03 -4.69 -11.73
N MET A 1079 35.25 -5.43 -12.81
CA MET A 1079 34.60 -5.15 -14.10
C MET A 1079 33.54 -6.21 -14.39
N MET A 1080 32.41 -5.78 -14.93
CA MET A 1080 31.46 -6.72 -15.50
C MET A 1080 31.98 -7.19 -16.86
N CYS A 1081 32.33 -8.48 -16.96
CA CYS A 1081 32.82 -9.09 -18.20
C CYS A 1081 31.62 -9.61 -18.99
N GLU A 1082 31.07 -8.76 -19.85
CA GLU A 1082 29.77 -9.00 -20.49
C GLU A 1082 29.74 -8.69 -21.99
N ILE A 1083 30.87 -8.23 -22.55
CA ILE A 1083 31.04 -7.94 -23.97
C ILE A 1083 32.12 -8.89 -24.53
N PRO A 1084 31.99 -9.42 -25.76
CA PRO A 1084 33.00 -10.32 -26.34
C PRO A 1084 34.42 -9.74 -26.35
N SER A 1085 34.58 -8.43 -26.54
CA SER A 1085 35.89 -7.74 -26.42
C SER A 1085 36.56 -7.97 -25.06
N ASN A 1086 35.77 -8.08 -24.00
CA ASN A 1086 36.23 -8.22 -22.62
C ASN A 1086 36.82 -9.61 -22.39
N ALA A 1087 36.21 -10.64 -22.98
CA ALA A 1087 36.72 -12.00 -22.95
C ALA A 1087 37.96 -12.18 -23.86
N ILE A 1088 37.95 -11.59 -25.06
CA ILE A 1088 39.07 -11.69 -26.01
C ILE A 1088 40.33 -10.98 -25.50
N LEU A 1089 40.17 -9.82 -24.85
CA LEU A 1089 41.26 -9.00 -24.29
C LEU A 1089 41.28 -9.06 -22.75
N ALA A 1090 40.91 -10.21 -22.18
CA ALA A 1090 40.75 -10.39 -20.75
C ALA A 1090 42.03 -10.03 -19.97
N ASP A 1091 43.20 -10.46 -20.45
CA ASP A 1091 44.50 -10.18 -19.83
C ASP A 1091 44.81 -8.67 -19.75
N GLU A 1092 44.43 -7.90 -20.77
CA GLU A 1092 44.65 -6.45 -20.81
C GLU A 1092 43.68 -5.70 -19.91
N PHE A 1093 42.38 -5.99 -19.99
CA PHE A 1093 41.38 -5.36 -19.11
C PHE A 1093 41.69 -5.62 -17.65
N LEU A 1094 42.11 -6.84 -17.32
CA LEU A 1094 42.39 -7.26 -15.97
C LEU A 1094 43.58 -6.49 -15.33
N LYS A 1095 44.41 -5.77 -16.08
CA LYS A 1095 45.42 -4.86 -15.48
C LYS A 1095 44.76 -3.69 -14.73
N HIS A 1096 43.59 -3.26 -15.17
CA HIS A 1096 42.85 -2.12 -14.62
C HIS A 1096 41.92 -2.52 -13.46
N PHE A 1097 41.48 -3.77 -13.38
CA PHE A 1097 40.49 -4.24 -12.38
C PHE A 1097 41.06 -5.29 -11.41
N ASP A 1098 40.44 -5.46 -10.24
CA ASP A 1098 40.80 -6.46 -9.22
C ASP A 1098 40.20 -7.85 -9.50
N GLY A 1099 39.34 -7.94 -10.51
CA GLY A 1099 38.69 -9.16 -10.95
C GLY A 1099 37.51 -8.89 -11.87
N PHE A 1100 36.84 -9.96 -12.28
CA PHE A 1100 35.67 -9.93 -13.15
C PHE A 1100 34.42 -10.49 -12.47
N SER A 1101 33.27 -9.95 -12.83
CA SER A 1101 31.96 -10.61 -12.66
C SER A 1101 31.38 -10.80 -14.04
N ILE A 1102 31.18 -12.04 -14.46
CA ILE A 1102 30.75 -12.35 -15.82
C ILE A 1102 29.24 -12.13 -15.92
N GLY A 1103 28.83 -11.19 -16.77
CA GLY A 1103 27.43 -10.96 -17.12
C GLY A 1103 27.02 -11.88 -18.26
N SER A 1104 26.60 -13.10 -17.94
CA SER A 1104 26.34 -14.14 -18.94
C SER A 1104 25.19 -13.80 -19.90
N ASN A 1105 24.23 -13.00 -19.42
CA ASN A 1105 23.12 -12.49 -20.22
C ASN A 1105 23.61 -11.67 -21.43
N ASP A 1106 24.22 -10.52 -21.19
CA ASP A 1106 24.71 -9.63 -22.24
C ASP A 1106 25.84 -10.30 -23.05
N MET A 1107 26.67 -11.14 -22.41
CA MET A 1107 27.69 -11.93 -23.12
C MET A 1107 27.07 -12.85 -24.16
N THR A 1108 25.98 -13.54 -23.82
CA THR A 1108 25.25 -14.43 -24.73
C THR A 1108 24.58 -13.64 -25.84
N GLN A 1109 23.89 -12.54 -25.49
CA GLN A 1109 23.25 -11.66 -26.47
C GLN A 1109 24.25 -11.15 -27.52
N LEU A 1110 25.42 -10.68 -27.09
CA LEU A 1110 26.40 -10.08 -28.00
C LEU A 1110 27.23 -11.12 -28.74
N THR A 1111 27.48 -12.29 -28.16
CA THR A 1111 28.20 -13.39 -28.81
C THR A 1111 27.36 -14.03 -29.91
N LEU A 1112 26.06 -14.23 -29.64
CA LEU A 1112 25.12 -14.84 -30.59
C LEU A 1112 24.40 -13.83 -31.48
N ALA A 1113 24.59 -12.53 -31.22
CA ALA A 1113 23.92 -11.41 -31.88
C ALA A 1113 22.37 -11.49 -31.79
N LEU A 1114 21.87 -11.66 -30.57
CA LEU A 1114 20.44 -11.83 -30.27
C LEU A 1114 19.92 -10.74 -29.31
N ASP A 1115 18.72 -10.24 -29.61
CA ASP A 1115 17.93 -9.49 -28.64
C ASP A 1115 16.97 -10.44 -27.92
N ARG A 1116 17.20 -10.69 -26.64
CA ARG A 1116 16.36 -11.59 -25.84
C ARG A 1116 14.96 -11.04 -25.59
N ASP A 1117 14.75 -9.73 -25.72
CA ASP A 1117 13.44 -9.10 -25.59
C ASP A 1117 12.59 -9.32 -26.87
N SER A 1118 13.21 -9.81 -27.95
CA SER A 1118 12.54 -10.20 -29.19
C SER A 1118 12.06 -11.65 -29.13
N GLY A 1119 10.74 -11.82 -28.99
CA GLY A 1119 10.10 -13.15 -28.97
C GLY A 1119 10.32 -13.99 -30.24
N LEU A 1120 10.82 -13.41 -31.34
CA LEU A 1120 11.09 -14.12 -32.59
C LEU A 1120 12.39 -14.94 -32.57
N VAL A 1121 13.34 -14.61 -31.70
CA VAL A 1121 14.68 -15.23 -31.68
C VAL A 1121 15.08 -15.78 -30.31
N MET A 1122 14.17 -15.71 -29.33
CA MET A 1122 14.41 -16.13 -27.94
C MET A 1122 14.78 -17.62 -27.85
N GLU A 1123 14.21 -18.48 -28.70
CA GLU A 1123 14.53 -19.92 -28.73
C GLU A 1123 16.01 -20.22 -28.99
N SER A 1124 16.76 -19.27 -29.59
CA SER A 1124 18.20 -19.42 -29.85
C SER A 1124 19.10 -18.89 -28.72
N PHE A 1125 18.51 -18.35 -27.64
CA PHE A 1125 19.26 -17.86 -26.49
C PHE A 1125 19.63 -19.03 -25.56
N ASP A 1126 20.90 -19.44 -25.58
CA ASP A 1126 21.43 -20.47 -24.65
C ASP A 1126 22.82 -20.06 -24.13
N GLU A 1127 22.93 -19.88 -22.82
CA GLU A 1127 24.18 -19.51 -22.16
C GLU A 1127 25.21 -20.65 -22.14
N ARG A 1128 24.80 -21.88 -22.49
CA ARG A 1128 25.66 -23.06 -22.62
C ARG A 1128 26.23 -23.22 -24.02
N ASP A 1129 25.84 -22.38 -24.98
CA ASP A 1129 26.35 -22.45 -26.35
C ASP A 1129 27.88 -22.47 -26.37
N ALA A 1130 28.47 -23.23 -27.30
CA ALA A 1130 29.91 -23.43 -27.35
C ALA A 1130 30.69 -22.12 -27.54
N ALA A 1131 30.13 -21.15 -28.29
CA ALA A 1131 30.73 -19.83 -28.46
C ALA A 1131 30.72 -19.04 -27.15
N VAL A 1132 29.61 -19.09 -26.39
CA VAL A 1132 29.49 -18.43 -25.09
C VAL A 1132 30.44 -19.07 -24.08
N LYS A 1133 30.44 -20.42 -23.94
CA LYS A 1133 31.38 -21.14 -23.07
C LYS A 1133 32.83 -20.82 -23.40
N ARG A 1134 33.19 -20.63 -24.68
CA ARG A 1134 34.54 -20.20 -25.05
C ARG A 1134 34.87 -18.80 -24.51
N MET A 1135 33.94 -17.85 -24.56
CA MET A 1135 34.12 -16.52 -23.97
C MET A 1135 34.25 -16.58 -22.44
N LEU A 1136 33.39 -17.36 -21.77
CA LEU A 1136 33.47 -17.59 -20.32
C LEU A 1136 34.83 -18.18 -19.92
N HIS A 1137 35.29 -19.22 -20.62
CA HIS A 1137 36.58 -19.87 -20.38
C HIS A 1137 37.75 -18.88 -20.49
N LEU A 1138 37.79 -18.06 -21.54
CA LEU A 1138 38.87 -17.06 -21.72
C LEU A 1138 38.94 -16.09 -20.54
N ALA A 1139 37.79 -15.58 -20.08
CA ALA A 1139 37.72 -14.68 -18.94
C ALA A 1139 38.16 -15.36 -17.63
N ILE A 1140 37.68 -16.59 -17.37
CA ILE A 1140 38.01 -17.36 -16.17
C ILE A 1140 39.51 -17.67 -16.11
N GLN A 1141 40.09 -18.18 -17.19
CA GLN A 1141 41.51 -18.55 -17.20
C GLN A 1141 42.43 -17.33 -17.05
N ALA A 1142 42.08 -16.18 -17.64
CA ALA A 1142 42.83 -14.92 -17.44
C ALA A 1142 42.84 -14.50 -15.96
N CYS A 1143 41.68 -14.53 -15.30
CA CYS A 1143 41.58 -14.22 -13.86
C CYS A 1143 42.36 -15.21 -12.99
N ARG A 1144 42.24 -16.52 -13.25
CA ARG A 1144 42.96 -17.56 -12.50
C ARG A 1144 44.47 -17.41 -12.65
N LYS A 1145 44.97 -17.18 -13.87
CA LYS A 1145 46.40 -16.95 -14.16
C LYS A 1145 46.94 -15.72 -13.42
N ALA A 1146 46.13 -14.66 -13.29
CA ALA A 1146 46.49 -13.45 -12.58
C ALA A 1146 46.20 -13.49 -11.07
N ASN A 1147 45.65 -14.60 -10.55
CA ASN A 1147 45.18 -14.75 -9.16
C ASN A 1147 44.23 -13.62 -8.73
N LYS A 1148 43.25 -13.32 -9.58
CA LYS A 1148 42.24 -12.27 -9.37
C LYS A 1148 40.84 -12.86 -9.30
N TYR A 1149 39.93 -12.10 -8.69
CA TYR A 1149 38.55 -12.53 -8.49
C TYR A 1149 37.87 -12.83 -9.84
N VAL A 1150 37.12 -13.92 -9.91
CA VAL A 1150 36.21 -14.19 -11.03
C VAL A 1150 34.92 -14.80 -10.50
N GLY A 1151 33.83 -14.07 -10.68
CA GLY A 1151 32.48 -14.55 -10.41
C GLY A 1151 31.63 -14.55 -11.68
N ILE A 1152 30.45 -15.14 -11.60
CA ILE A 1152 29.41 -15.04 -12.63
C ILE A 1152 28.11 -14.53 -11.98
N CYS A 1153 27.38 -13.65 -12.69
CA CYS A 1153 26.09 -13.15 -12.25
C CYS A 1153 25.04 -13.39 -13.34
N GLY A 1154 23.91 -13.98 -12.95
CA GLY A 1154 22.87 -14.43 -13.88
C GLY A 1154 22.02 -15.54 -13.26
N GLN A 1155 21.00 -16.00 -13.98
CA GLN A 1155 20.24 -17.19 -13.58
C GLN A 1155 20.75 -18.46 -14.27
N GLY A 1156 21.60 -18.35 -15.29
CA GLY A 1156 22.17 -19.50 -15.99
C GLY A 1156 22.65 -20.66 -15.09
N PRO A 1157 23.45 -20.42 -14.03
CA PRO A 1157 23.89 -21.53 -13.17
C PRO A 1157 22.76 -22.16 -12.33
N SER A 1158 21.69 -21.43 -12.02
CA SER A 1158 20.52 -22.02 -11.35
C SER A 1158 19.58 -22.72 -12.32
N ASP A 1159 19.39 -22.15 -13.51
CA ASP A 1159 18.47 -22.66 -14.54
C ASP A 1159 19.06 -23.90 -15.25
N TYR A 1160 20.39 -23.92 -15.37
CA TYR A 1160 21.16 -24.97 -16.01
C TYR A 1160 22.19 -25.57 -15.04
N PRO A 1161 21.83 -26.62 -14.29
CA PRO A 1161 22.74 -27.23 -13.31
C PRO A 1161 24.05 -27.74 -13.93
N ASP A 1162 24.02 -28.22 -15.17
CA ASP A 1162 25.20 -28.63 -15.95
C ASP A 1162 26.16 -27.47 -16.26
N LEU A 1163 25.64 -26.25 -16.41
CA LEU A 1163 26.46 -25.04 -16.53
C LEU A 1163 27.14 -24.72 -15.20
N ALA A 1164 26.45 -24.86 -14.06
CA ALA A 1164 27.04 -24.64 -12.75
C ALA A 1164 28.16 -25.65 -12.46
N GLU A 1165 27.96 -26.93 -12.76
CA GLU A 1165 29.00 -27.95 -12.67
C GLU A 1165 30.21 -27.59 -13.53
N TRP A 1166 30.00 -27.23 -14.80
CA TRP A 1166 31.07 -26.84 -15.72
C TRP A 1166 31.85 -25.60 -15.22
N LEU A 1167 31.14 -24.58 -14.70
CA LEU A 1167 31.77 -23.39 -14.13
C LEU A 1167 32.63 -23.71 -12.89
N MET A 1168 32.16 -24.64 -12.05
CA MET A 1168 32.93 -25.15 -10.91
C MET A 1168 34.20 -25.88 -11.38
N GLU A 1169 34.12 -26.69 -12.43
CA GLU A 1169 35.27 -27.39 -13.04
C GLU A 1169 36.28 -26.43 -13.68
N GLU A 1170 35.80 -25.40 -14.39
CA GLU A 1170 36.64 -24.30 -14.91
C GLU A 1170 37.32 -23.49 -13.81
N GLY A 1171 36.78 -23.59 -12.59
CA GLY A 1171 37.34 -23.01 -11.39
C GLY A 1171 36.94 -21.54 -11.20
N ILE A 1172 35.67 -21.21 -11.46
CA ILE A 1172 35.05 -19.95 -11.03
C ILE A 1172 35.21 -19.78 -9.51
N GLU A 1173 35.39 -18.56 -9.00
CA GLU A 1173 35.50 -18.32 -7.55
C GLU A 1173 34.11 -18.25 -6.89
N SER A 1174 33.14 -17.62 -7.56
CA SER A 1174 31.79 -17.43 -7.03
C SER A 1174 30.69 -17.50 -8.10
N MET A 1175 29.50 -17.92 -7.69
CA MET A 1175 28.28 -17.84 -8.49
C MET A 1175 27.25 -17.01 -7.74
N SER A 1176 26.74 -15.96 -8.38
CA SER A 1176 25.78 -15.02 -7.80
C SER A 1176 24.37 -15.29 -8.33
N LEU A 1177 23.48 -15.76 -7.45
CA LEU A 1177 22.16 -16.30 -7.78
C LEU A 1177 21.03 -15.50 -7.14
N ASN A 1178 19.79 -15.74 -7.57
CA ASN A 1178 18.65 -15.14 -6.89
C ASN A 1178 18.44 -15.86 -5.53
N PRO A 1179 17.96 -15.17 -4.48
CA PRO A 1179 17.88 -15.74 -3.14
C PRO A 1179 17.09 -17.06 -3.04
N ASP A 1180 16.08 -17.24 -3.88
CA ASP A 1180 15.23 -18.43 -3.94
C ASP A 1180 15.95 -19.68 -4.47
N THR A 1181 16.95 -19.51 -5.35
CA THR A 1181 17.69 -20.62 -5.98
C THR A 1181 19.02 -20.96 -5.30
N VAL A 1182 19.48 -20.14 -4.34
CA VAL A 1182 20.76 -20.30 -3.63
C VAL A 1182 20.90 -21.69 -3.00
N VAL A 1183 19.94 -22.11 -2.19
CA VAL A 1183 20.05 -23.35 -1.41
C VAL A 1183 19.99 -24.59 -2.33
N GLU A 1184 19.26 -24.51 -3.44
CA GLU A 1184 19.16 -25.61 -4.40
C GLU A 1184 20.48 -25.83 -5.14
N THR A 1185 21.01 -24.75 -5.71
CA THR A 1185 22.27 -24.80 -6.45
C THR A 1185 23.43 -25.21 -5.55
N TRP A 1186 23.46 -24.72 -4.30
CA TRP A 1186 24.46 -25.13 -3.31
C TRP A 1186 24.43 -26.65 -3.05
N LEU A 1187 23.25 -27.21 -2.77
CA LEU A 1187 23.10 -28.65 -2.50
C LEU A 1187 23.42 -29.50 -3.74
N HIS A 1188 23.08 -29.02 -4.93
CA HIS A 1188 23.40 -29.68 -6.18
C HIS A 1188 24.93 -29.75 -6.39
N LEU A 1189 25.63 -28.62 -6.29
CA LEU A 1189 27.09 -28.56 -6.41
C LEU A 1189 27.80 -29.38 -5.33
N ALA A 1190 27.25 -29.44 -4.12
CA ALA A 1190 27.79 -30.29 -3.06
C ALA A 1190 27.75 -31.78 -3.41
N ARG A 1191 26.70 -32.23 -4.10
CA ARG A 1191 26.60 -33.62 -4.57
C ARG A 1191 27.56 -33.89 -5.72
N ALA A 1192 27.68 -32.95 -6.67
CA ALA A 1192 28.60 -33.06 -7.78
C ALA A 1192 30.07 -33.06 -7.33
N ALA A 1193 30.42 -32.30 -6.29
CA ALA A 1193 31.77 -32.20 -5.74
C ALA A 1193 32.15 -33.37 -4.81
N ALA A 1194 31.21 -34.24 -4.41
CA ALA A 1194 31.52 -35.39 -3.60
C ALA A 1194 32.41 -36.38 -4.39
N PRO A 1195 33.46 -36.95 -3.78
CA PRO A 1195 34.29 -37.94 -4.47
C PRO A 1195 33.40 -39.09 -4.93
N LYS A 1196 33.41 -39.41 -6.23
CA LYS A 1196 32.78 -40.62 -6.75
C LYS A 1196 33.41 -41.80 -6.00
N GLU A 1197 32.67 -42.41 -5.08
CA GLU A 1197 33.06 -43.72 -4.56
C GLU A 1197 33.30 -44.61 -5.77
N THR A 1198 34.54 -45.06 -5.90
CA THR A 1198 34.94 -46.02 -6.91
C THR A 1198 34.11 -47.26 -6.62
N ALA A 1199 33.11 -47.51 -7.48
CA ALA A 1199 32.45 -48.80 -7.56
C ALA A 1199 33.50 -49.81 -8.06
N ASP A 1200 34.33 -50.29 -7.15
CA ASP A 1200 35.21 -51.43 -7.34
C ASP A 1200 35.15 -52.29 -6.06
N ARG A 1201 34.34 -53.35 -6.17
CA ARG A 1201 34.14 -54.51 -5.27
C ARG A 1201 33.09 -54.44 -4.17
#